data_AF-A0A367ZQR7-F1
#
_entry.id   AF-A0A367ZQR7-F1
#
_cell.length_a   1.000
_cell.length_b   1.000
_cell.length_c   1.000
_cell.angle_alpha   90.00
_cell.angle_beta   90.00
_cell.angle_gamma   90.00
#
_symmetry.space_group_name_H-M   'P 1'
#
loop_
_entity.id
_entity.type
_entity.pdbx_description
1 polymer ?
#
loop_
_entity_poly.entity_id
_entity_poly.type
_entity_poly.pdbx_seq_one_letter_code
_entity_poly.pdbx_strand_id
1 'polypeptide(L)'
;MVAEAPTDRARVPAGGLTSVRPAGRGGRQQAGEGLALALMLCVVLAWAFPARAIELDEAYRFLGPFEVTASQGIRLYYPAGCRSAIPRVLRSFITVRECLLTHFPDQRGFEVVVLLTDHDDRESAGIDATFDLVTLGLYEEMGSLSTRGYSLAERFAIRLAHTLIMRTLGSAHSALRRRIGLLSIPPWYLEGLALYYGLPLDVRHTTRLLDLARHGRLFSLDELDTIQSRRARVREEMSYQVHSMLAFWHRGAAPDAGLRLLHQIRGRPGQFADLFRRAFGISLKEAFRRYREHVQAECARTPECAKAVDPPVLPGWAEGEYAQGGRLRPDGAQVWVSSRRYTQEVYDLYIEAPGTRRRLALRNVHPRLWVDPETGSVLTGKFELTARKQRRLFLWEVPKQGRPRRVVDLAGSFQPLGRLDDRLLFLNWTAGTLRVMSLPWPVASSSVGDAGSAGVASSAVGAASLATGLPLIPEREGRHRPRAGETQEREEYRFPAHLQPLEVALDPAGRRLVFVLRDGESSYLCRDRLATPSAPCPQVLFVASDTIRAPQAVGEDVWFAAAGPYRTVQVYRWSTRGKSQETVAEADDASPISSLQDQHRERASATVALMTAVPGGIWDFLLEPDGGLVGTTLQNGWFRTVRLPTAELATAPAPVAPFPCDRGQRAGLTVRHYQPEFRSSYWLPKVSRDDQGGVFGVYSYRADRLDRSRLVVSPTFGFKSRNWGYLAEFMRRFDLWRAVLASEDRVVSKSYLSNAYYERIRSLDLSLTYPFDLATTLTIGGNLSHRRIAKMPDKGAPAPTTGRDHSIYGRMEYRAIRTEPFWELFPRHGRRLTAWWRKGLDLLDGQLKYDSMSLRYEEYVPLNQAWVLSARAWVAEDDKEGDIRRPEDLNLGGTDFLRGYPGAVRFGDSLRAFALHLGRPFHIEIPALRSWVQEEIVVAEAFWERGDVRATGRRFDFLEDRGFEVRARGLLLRRIPAAIRVGVAWPSGGGPRHDYWMVDFSSLTGSWQ
;
A
#
# COMPACT_ATOMS: atom_id res chain seq x y z
N MET A 1 -91.32 26.98 -20.89
CA MET A 1 -91.14 27.82 -19.70
C MET A 1 -89.89 28.64 -19.93
N VAL A 2 -90.00 29.72 -20.72
CA VAL A 2 -90.20 31.13 -20.28
C VAL A 2 -88.92 31.60 -19.57
N ALA A 3 -87.97 32.19 -20.31
CA ALA A 3 -87.78 33.65 -20.56
C ALA A 3 -87.33 34.38 -19.28
N GLU A 4 -86.26 35.18 -19.26
CA GLU A 4 -86.18 36.50 -19.89
C GLU A 4 -84.71 36.97 -20.12
N ALA A 5 -84.53 37.75 -21.19
CA ALA A 5 -83.45 38.71 -21.42
C ALA A 5 -83.89 40.11 -20.88
N PRO A 6 -83.09 41.22 -20.88
CA PRO A 6 -82.64 41.84 -22.13
C PRO A 6 -81.35 42.74 -22.10
N THR A 7 -80.78 42.96 -23.30
CA THR A 7 -80.25 44.22 -23.94
C THR A 7 -79.41 45.24 -23.12
N ASP A 8 -78.39 45.95 -23.64
CA ASP A 8 -78.26 46.56 -24.97
C ASP A 8 -76.83 47.14 -25.23
N ARG A 9 -76.42 47.17 -26.52
CA ARG A 9 -75.62 48.17 -27.30
C ARG A 9 -74.31 48.78 -26.74
N ALA A 10 -73.29 49.17 -27.51
CA ALA A 10 -72.86 49.06 -28.91
C ALA A 10 -71.54 49.87 -29.02
N ARG A 11 -70.54 49.42 -29.79
CA ARG A 11 -69.70 50.19 -30.77
C ARG A 11 -68.36 49.51 -31.07
N VAL A 12 -68.16 49.29 -32.36
CA VAL A 12 -66.94 48.98 -33.14
C VAL A 12 -66.21 50.33 -33.40
N PRO A 13 -64.86 50.44 -33.45
CA PRO A 13 -64.13 50.15 -34.70
C PRO A 13 -62.73 49.53 -34.60
N ALA A 14 -62.29 49.11 -35.79
CA ALA A 14 -61.09 48.41 -36.18
C ALA A 14 -59.74 49.01 -35.73
N GLY A 15 -58.71 48.15 -35.69
CA GLY A 15 -57.31 48.58 -35.84
C GLY A 15 -56.28 47.55 -35.38
N GLY A 16 -55.45 47.07 -36.33
CA GLY A 16 -54.02 46.88 -36.06
C GLY A 16 -53.51 45.45 -35.82
N LEU A 17 -53.16 44.77 -36.91
CA LEU A 17 -52.04 43.81 -36.92
C LEU A 17 -50.80 44.47 -36.33
N THR A 18 -50.29 43.95 -35.20
CA THR A 18 -48.89 44.17 -34.80
C THR A 18 -48.26 42.87 -34.34
N SER A 19 -47.18 42.52 -35.02
CA SER A 19 -46.27 41.42 -34.75
C SER A 19 -45.68 41.53 -33.34
N VAL A 20 -45.90 40.52 -32.50
CA VAL A 20 -45.12 40.36 -31.26
C VAL A 20 -43.81 39.68 -31.61
N ARG A 21 -42.71 40.45 -31.56
CA ARG A 21 -41.33 39.94 -31.59
C ARG A 21 -41.08 39.06 -30.36
N PRO A 22 -40.42 37.89 -30.49
CA PRO A 22 -40.02 37.10 -29.32
C PRO A 22 -38.89 37.82 -28.57
N ALA A 23 -39.07 37.96 -27.26
CA ALA A 23 -38.10 38.57 -26.37
C ALA A 23 -36.81 37.72 -26.27
N GLY A 24 -35.69 38.43 -26.36
CA GLY A 24 -34.29 38.02 -26.34
C GLY A 24 -33.88 36.74 -25.60
N ARG A 25 -33.13 35.90 -26.32
CA ARG A 25 -32.26 34.80 -25.86
C ARG A 25 -31.04 35.25 -25.00
N GLY A 26 -30.98 36.51 -24.55
CA GLY A 26 -29.76 37.11 -23.97
C GLY A 26 -29.40 36.69 -22.54
N GLY A 27 -30.33 36.13 -21.77
CA GLY A 27 -30.08 35.80 -20.35
C GLY A 27 -29.45 34.42 -20.08
N ARG A 28 -29.46 33.50 -21.06
CA ARG A 28 -29.00 32.11 -20.85
C ARG A 28 -27.49 31.91 -21.00
N GLN A 29 -26.80 32.77 -21.75
CA GLN A 29 -25.34 32.65 -21.97
C GLN A 29 -24.52 33.03 -20.72
N GLN A 30 -24.96 34.01 -19.93
CA GLN A 30 -24.22 34.50 -18.76
C GLN A 30 -24.16 33.50 -17.58
N ALA A 31 -25.14 32.59 -17.46
CA ALA A 31 -25.14 31.59 -16.38
C ALA A 31 -24.08 30.48 -16.62
N GLY A 32 -23.83 30.12 -17.88
CA GLY A 32 -22.79 29.15 -18.27
C GLY A 32 -21.37 29.67 -18.04
N GLU A 33 -21.14 30.97 -18.28
CA GLU A 33 -19.83 31.61 -18.09
C GLU A 33 -19.43 31.71 -16.62
N GLY A 34 -20.36 32.07 -15.72
CA GLY A 34 -20.09 32.13 -14.28
C GLY A 34 -19.77 30.76 -13.66
N LEU A 35 -20.40 29.71 -14.18
CA LEU A 35 -20.19 28.33 -13.74
C LEU A 35 -18.86 27.76 -14.28
N ALA A 36 -18.51 28.07 -15.53
CA ALA A 36 -17.20 27.73 -16.10
C ALA A 36 -16.05 28.41 -15.33
N LEU A 37 -16.25 29.68 -14.91
CA LEU A 37 -15.30 30.41 -14.07
C LEU A 37 -15.16 29.78 -12.68
N ALA A 38 -16.27 29.37 -12.06
CA ALA A 38 -16.27 28.67 -10.77
C ALA A 38 -15.59 27.29 -10.86
N LEU A 39 -15.81 26.56 -11.96
CA LEU A 39 -15.16 25.27 -12.21
C LEU A 39 -13.66 25.43 -12.46
N MET A 40 -13.26 26.46 -13.21
CA MET A 40 -11.86 26.83 -13.39
C MET A 40 -11.22 27.22 -12.05
N LEU A 41 -11.92 28.00 -11.20
CA LEU A 41 -11.46 28.37 -9.86
C LEU A 41 -11.33 27.15 -8.94
N CYS A 42 -12.28 26.21 -8.96
CA CYS A 42 -12.20 24.96 -8.20
C CYS A 42 -11.08 24.06 -8.69
N VAL A 43 -10.81 24.00 -10.01
CA VAL A 43 -9.65 23.29 -10.58
C VAL A 43 -8.35 23.95 -10.11
N VAL A 44 -8.26 25.28 -10.15
CA VAL A 44 -7.11 26.04 -9.65
C VAL A 44 -6.90 25.83 -8.15
N LEU A 45 -7.97 25.82 -7.34
CA LEU A 45 -7.90 25.56 -5.90
C LEU A 45 -7.58 24.09 -5.58
N ALA A 46 -8.02 23.14 -6.42
CA ALA A 46 -7.60 21.74 -6.32
C ALA A 46 -6.12 21.56 -6.67
N TRP A 47 -5.59 22.38 -7.58
CA TRP A 47 -4.17 22.38 -7.96
C TRP A 47 -3.27 23.13 -6.98
N ALA A 48 -3.75 24.19 -6.32
CA ALA A 48 -2.96 25.03 -5.42
C ALA A 48 -2.61 24.34 -4.08
N PHE A 49 -3.32 23.28 -3.68
CA PHE A 49 -3.09 22.56 -2.43
C PHE A 49 -2.82 21.07 -2.69
N PRO A 50 -1.58 20.67 -3.02
CA PRO A 50 -1.26 19.25 -3.21
C PRO A 50 -1.40 18.51 -1.88
N ALA A 51 -2.45 17.71 -1.74
CA ALA A 51 -2.60 16.79 -0.63
C ALA A 51 -1.51 15.69 -0.73
N ARG A 52 -0.69 15.58 0.33
CA ARG A 52 0.56 14.80 0.34
C ARG A 52 0.44 13.34 0.80
N ALA A 53 -0.75 12.75 0.78
CA ALA A 53 -0.91 11.35 1.12
C ALA A 53 -1.99 10.76 0.23
N ILE A 54 -1.54 10.06 -0.81
CA ILE A 54 -2.41 9.39 -1.76
C ILE A 54 -1.89 7.97 -1.89
N GLU A 55 -2.78 7.02 -1.67
CA GLU A 55 -2.56 5.63 -2.03
C GLU A 55 -2.52 5.59 -3.55
N LEU A 56 -1.40 5.12 -4.10
CA LEU A 56 -1.33 4.75 -5.51
C LEU A 56 -2.50 3.80 -5.79
N ASP A 57 -3.38 4.17 -6.72
CA ASP A 57 -4.33 3.21 -7.30
C ASP A 57 -3.52 1.96 -7.66
N GLU A 58 -3.94 0.78 -7.18
CA GLU A 58 -3.21 -0.49 -7.30
C GLU A 58 -2.87 -0.77 -8.78
N ALA A 59 -3.67 -0.20 -9.68
CA ALA A 59 -3.48 -0.17 -11.11
C ALA A 59 -2.13 0.36 -11.61
N TYR A 60 -1.50 1.32 -10.93
CA TYR A 60 -0.23 1.95 -11.37
C TYR A 60 1.02 1.18 -10.94
N ARG A 61 0.86 0.12 -10.13
CA ARG A 61 1.93 -0.78 -9.67
C ARG A 61 2.55 -1.58 -10.82
N PHE A 62 1.82 -1.79 -11.91
CA PHE A 62 2.25 -2.70 -12.99
C PHE A 62 2.50 -1.97 -14.31
N LEU A 63 3.02 -0.75 -14.27
CA LEU A 63 3.37 0.04 -15.46
C LEU A 63 4.69 -0.42 -16.11
N GLY A 64 4.78 -0.25 -17.44
CA GLY A 64 6.00 -0.52 -18.22
C GLY A 64 6.10 -1.93 -18.80
N PRO A 65 7.21 -2.29 -19.46
CA PRO A 65 7.37 -3.60 -20.08
C PRO A 65 7.58 -4.69 -19.01
N PHE A 66 6.80 -5.76 -19.10
CA PHE A 66 6.96 -6.97 -18.27
C PHE A 66 7.41 -8.15 -19.13
N GLU A 67 8.20 -9.01 -18.53
CA GLU A 67 8.62 -10.29 -19.07
C GLU A 67 8.08 -11.42 -18.19
N VAL A 68 8.00 -12.60 -18.80
CA VAL A 68 7.56 -13.83 -18.15
C VAL A 68 8.63 -14.89 -18.35
N THR A 69 8.94 -15.59 -17.27
CA THR A 69 9.68 -16.84 -17.33
C THR A 69 8.96 -17.89 -16.49
N ALA A 70 9.05 -19.16 -16.91
CA ALA A 70 8.47 -20.27 -16.18
C ALA A 70 9.51 -21.38 -16.02
N SER A 71 9.64 -21.89 -14.80
CA SER A 71 10.55 -23.00 -14.49
C SER A 71 10.06 -23.75 -13.26
N GLN A 72 10.11 -25.08 -13.31
CA GLN A 72 9.86 -25.99 -12.17
C GLN A 72 8.59 -25.63 -11.37
N GLY A 73 7.48 -25.41 -12.06
CA GLY A 73 6.19 -25.09 -11.44
C GLY A 73 6.09 -23.69 -10.83
N ILE A 74 6.97 -22.77 -11.22
CA ILE A 74 6.88 -21.33 -10.91
C ILE A 74 6.78 -20.57 -12.22
N ARG A 75 5.79 -19.69 -12.31
CA ARG A 75 5.67 -18.69 -13.37
C ARG A 75 5.86 -17.31 -12.79
N LEU A 76 6.91 -16.63 -13.25
CA LEU A 76 7.35 -15.36 -12.71
C LEU A 76 7.10 -14.25 -13.73
N TYR A 77 6.35 -13.24 -13.33
CA TYR A 77 6.11 -12.00 -14.06
C TYR A 77 6.97 -10.91 -13.42
N TYR A 78 7.79 -10.20 -14.20
CA TYR A 78 8.72 -9.21 -13.66
C TYR A 78 8.98 -8.05 -14.65
N PRO A 79 9.40 -6.86 -14.18
CA PRO A 79 9.72 -5.74 -15.06
C PRO A 79 10.94 -6.09 -15.92
N ALA A 80 10.89 -5.82 -17.24
CA ALA A 80 11.93 -6.24 -18.19
C ALA A 80 13.35 -5.78 -17.81
N GLY A 81 13.47 -4.62 -17.15
CA GLY A 81 14.75 -4.12 -16.64
C GLY A 81 15.42 -5.06 -15.64
N CYS A 82 14.66 -5.87 -14.89
CA CYS A 82 15.18 -6.73 -13.83
C CYS A 82 15.71 -8.10 -14.33
N ARG A 83 15.75 -8.32 -15.65
CA ARG A 83 16.10 -9.63 -16.26
C ARG A 83 17.39 -10.25 -15.74
N SER A 84 18.40 -9.43 -15.40
CA SER A 84 19.68 -9.91 -14.87
C SER A 84 19.57 -10.57 -13.50
N ALA A 85 18.65 -10.12 -12.64
CA ALA A 85 18.46 -10.61 -11.28
C ALA A 85 17.62 -11.90 -11.21
N ILE A 86 16.77 -12.13 -12.22
CA ILE A 86 15.78 -13.20 -12.22
C ILE A 86 16.34 -14.61 -12.04
N PRO A 87 17.48 -15.01 -12.64
CA PRO A 87 18.03 -16.35 -12.41
C PRO A 87 18.26 -16.66 -10.92
N ARG A 88 18.75 -15.68 -10.16
CA ARG A 88 18.97 -15.81 -8.70
C ARG A 88 17.65 -15.90 -7.95
N VAL A 89 16.73 -14.98 -8.22
CA VAL A 89 15.39 -14.93 -7.59
C VAL A 89 14.65 -16.26 -7.81
N LEU A 90 14.60 -16.71 -9.06
CA LEU A 90 13.88 -17.92 -9.46
C LEU A 90 14.46 -19.16 -8.79
N ARG A 91 15.80 -19.25 -8.67
CA ARG A 91 16.46 -20.34 -7.95
C ARG A 91 16.04 -20.40 -6.48
N SER A 92 16.04 -19.24 -5.80
CA SER A 92 15.59 -19.16 -4.42
C SER A 92 14.13 -19.58 -4.28
N PHE A 93 13.26 -19.14 -5.18
CA PHE A 93 11.85 -19.53 -5.18
C PHE A 93 11.63 -21.02 -5.48
N ILE A 94 12.39 -21.59 -6.40
CA ILE A 94 12.39 -23.04 -6.67
C ILE A 94 12.73 -23.80 -5.40
N THR A 95 13.81 -23.41 -4.72
CA THR A 95 14.27 -24.07 -3.49
C THR A 95 13.19 -24.02 -2.40
N VAL A 96 12.58 -22.86 -2.21
CA VAL A 96 11.47 -22.66 -1.28
C VAL A 96 10.26 -23.51 -1.65
N ARG A 97 9.89 -23.55 -2.94
CA ARG A 97 8.76 -24.34 -3.44
C ARG A 97 8.98 -25.82 -3.19
N GLU A 98 10.14 -26.36 -3.55
CA GLU A 98 10.43 -27.78 -3.36
C GLU A 98 10.43 -28.15 -1.87
N CYS A 99 10.97 -27.29 -1.00
CA CYS A 99 10.89 -27.45 0.44
C CYS A 99 9.43 -27.53 0.91
N LEU A 100 8.58 -26.57 0.51
CA LEU A 100 7.17 -26.57 0.86
C LEU A 100 6.42 -27.78 0.30
N LEU A 101 6.71 -28.22 -0.92
CA LEU A 101 6.04 -29.38 -1.53
C LEU A 101 6.36 -30.72 -0.85
N THR A 102 7.40 -30.78 0.00
CA THR A 102 7.59 -31.94 0.90
C THR A 102 6.43 -32.08 1.89
N HIS A 103 5.85 -30.94 2.31
CA HIS A 103 4.67 -30.90 3.17
C HIS A 103 3.37 -31.00 2.38
N PHE A 104 3.33 -30.49 1.13
CA PHE A 104 2.12 -30.47 0.29
C PHE A 104 2.26 -31.36 -0.98
N PRO A 105 2.42 -32.70 -0.85
CA PRO A 105 2.73 -33.57 -1.98
C PRO A 105 1.63 -33.57 -3.06
N ASP A 106 0.36 -33.48 -2.66
CA ASP A 106 -0.80 -33.44 -3.55
C ASP A 106 -0.82 -32.20 -4.46
N GLN A 107 0.00 -31.19 -4.15
CA GLN A 107 0.08 -29.93 -4.88
C GLN A 107 1.30 -29.83 -5.78
N ARG A 108 2.07 -30.91 -6.01
CA ARG A 108 3.25 -30.89 -6.91
C ARG A 108 2.94 -30.40 -8.32
N GLY A 109 1.75 -30.70 -8.84
CA GLY A 109 1.29 -30.24 -10.16
C GLY A 109 0.83 -28.78 -10.20
N PHE A 110 0.82 -28.06 -9.07
CA PHE A 110 0.43 -26.66 -9.01
C PHE A 110 1.56 -25.75 -9.53
N GLU A 111 1.24 -24.96 -10.55
CA GLU A 111 2.09 -23.86 -11.04
C GLU A 111 1.80 -22.61 -10.20
N VAL A 112 2.78 -22.19 -9.39
CA VAL A 112 2.71 -20.98 -8.58
C VAL A 112 2.93 -19.77 -9.48
N VAL A 113 2.04 -18.79 -9.40
CA VAL A 113 2.21 -17.53 -10.13
C VAL A 113 2.73 -16.45 -9.19
N VAL A 114 3.84 -15.84 -9.57
CA VAL A 114 4.54 -14.82 -8.81
C VAL A 114 4.68 -13.56 -9.64
N LEU A 115 4.31 -12.42 -9.07
CA LEU A 115 4.42 -11.10 -9.67
C LEU A 115 5.43 -10.28 -8.88
N LEU A 116 6.48 -9.84 -9.57
CA LEU A 116 7.52 -8.99 -9.00
C LEU A 116 7.30 -7.54 -9.39
N THR A 117 7.43 -6.63 -8.43
CA THR A 117 7.57 -5.19 -8.65
C THR A 117 8.98 -4.74 -8.31
N ASP A 118 9.45 -3.63 -8.87
CA ASP A 118 10.80 -3.10 -8.60
C ASP A 118 10.78 -1.83 -7.74
N HIS A 119 9.61 -1.43 -7.24
CA HIS A 119 9.37 -0.22 -6.45
C HIS A 119 8.65 -0.55 -5.14
N ASP A 120 8.65 0.41 -4.20
CA ASP A 120 8.09 0.23 -2.87
C ASP A 120 6.56 0.30 -2.89
N ASP A 121 5.93 -0.82 -3.24
CA ASP A 121 4.49 -1.02 -3.11
C ASP A 121 4.19 -1.65 -1.77
N ARG A 122 3.88 -0.77 -0.82
CA ARG A 122 3.49 -1.18 0.53
C ARG A 122 2.06 -1.71 0.51
N GLU A 123 1.89 -2.90 -0.05
CA GLU A 123 0.63 -3.62 0.08
C GLU A 123 0.41 -3.95 1.56
N SER A 124 -0.78 -3.59 2.04
CA SER A 124 -1.30 -4.22 3.24
C SER A 124 -1.42 -5.72 2.93
N ALA A 125 -0.68 -6.54 3.67
CA ALA A 125 -0.59 -7.99 3.49
C ALA A 125 -1.92 -8.69 3.80
N GLY A 126 -2.97 -8.41 3.03
CA GLY A 126 -4.19 -9.19 3.00
C GLY A 126 -3.91 -10.54 2.38
N ILE A 127 -4.52 -11.59 2.93
CA ILE A 127 -4.63 -12.87 2.23
C ILE A 127 -5.79 -12.70 1.27
N ASP A 128 -5.50 -12.59 -0.02
CA ASP A 128 -6.56 -12.64 -1.01
C ASP A 128 -7.08 -14.08 -1.12
N ALA A 129 -8.32 -14.30 -0.70
CA ALA A 129 -8.97 -15.59 -0.79
C ALA A 129 -9.36 -15.96 -2.23
N THR A 130 -9.28 -15.00 -3.17
CA THR A 130 -9.82 -15.12 -4.53
C THR A 130 -8.79 -15.50 -5.58
N PHE A 131 -7.52 -15.10 -5.41
CA PHE A 131 -6.47 -15.38 -6.37
C PHE A 131 -5.31 -16.17 -5.77
N ASP A 132 -4.82 -17.16 -6.53
CA ASP A 132 -3.57 -17.85 -6.26
C ASP A 132 -2.42 -17.06 -6.94
N LEU A 133 -2.17 -15.84 -6.45
CA LEU A 133 -1.14 -14.92 -6.94
C LEU A 133 -0.27 -14.47 -5.76
N VAL A 134 1.06 -14.53 -5.93
CA VAL A 134 2.02 -14.01 -4.96
C VAL A 134 2.65 -12.74 -5.52
N THR A 135 2.32 -11.58 -4.94
CA THR A 135 2.94 -10.29 -5.28
C THR A 135 4.09 -10.00 -4.30
N LEU A 136 5.26 -9.64 -4.83
CA LEU A 136 6.46 -9.32 -4.03
C LEU A 136 7.22 -8.16 -4.63
N GLY A 137 7.88 -7.37 -3.78
CA GLY A 137 8.77 -6.30 -4.21
C GLY A 137 10.22 -6.77 -4.29
N LEU A 138 10.87 -6.64 -5.45
CA LEU A 138 12.30 -6.96 -5.62
C LEU A 138 13.20 -6.14 -4.69
N TYR A 139 12.77 -4.94 -4.30
CA TYR A 139 13.51 -4.15 -3.31
C TYR A 139 13.59 -4.84 -1.92
N GLU A 140 12.70 -5.79 -1.63
CA GLU A 140 12.71 -6.61 -0.40
C GLU A 140 13.84 -7.65 -0.39
N GLU A 141 14.58 -7.81 -1.49
CA GLU A 141 15.80 -8.63 -1.48
C GLU A 141 16.89 -8.08 -0.56
N MET A 142 16.82 -6.80 -0.21
CA MET A 142 17.71 -6.21 0.78
C MET A 142 17.08 -6.26 2.17
N GLY A 143 17.76 -6.95 3.09
CA GLY A 143 17.35 -7.02 4.50
C GLY A 143 17.23 -5.64 5.14
N SER A 144 18.08 -4.67 4.75
CA SER A 144 18.00 -3.29 5.27
C SER A 144 16.78 -2.51 4.77
N LEU A 145 16.22 -2.88 3.62
CA LEU A 145 15.01 -2.26 3.05
C LEU A 145 13.72 -2.84 3.65
N SER A 146 13.77 -4.03 4.23
CA SER A 146 12.63 -4.66 4.92
C SER A 146 12.75 -4.53 6.44
N THR A 147 11.89 -3.76 7.06
CA THR A 147 11.99 -3.49 8.51
C THR A 147 11.46 -4.61 9.40
N ARG A 148 10.66 -5.52 8.83
CA ARG A 148 10.35 -6.83 9.43
C ARG A 148 11.53 -7.79 9.34
N GLY A 149 12.52 -7.48 8.50
CA GLY A 149 13.74 -8.24 8.31
C GLY A 149 13.55 -9.58 7.57
N TYR A 150 12.39 -9.83 6.99
CA TYR A 150 12.20 -10.96 6.08
C TYR A 150 12.78 -10.62 4.70
N SER A 151 13.64 -11.50 4.22
CA SER A 151 14.11 -11.52 2.83
C SER A 151 12.98 -11.81 1.84
N LEU A 152 13.21 -11.49 0.57
CA LEU A 152 12.29 -11.83 -0.52
C LEU A 152 11.91 -13.33 -0.54
N ALA A 153 12.89 -14.22 -0.31
CA ALA A 153 12.65 -15.67 -0.29
C ALA A 153 11.76 -16.11 0.88
N GLU A 154 11.96 -15.53 2.07
CA GLU A 154 11.15 -15.77 3.25
C GLU A 154 9.71 -15.26 3.05
N ARG A 155 9.55 -14.07 2.46
CA ARG A 155 8.22 -13.54 2.10
C ARG A 155 7.53 -14.44 1.07
N PHE A 156 8.26 -14.87 0.04
CA PHE A 156 7.75 -15.84 -0.92
C PHE A 156 7.30 -17.14 -0.23
N ALA A 157 8.10 -17.66 0.70
CA ALA A 157 7.77 -18.88 1.45
C ALA A 157 6.48 -18.74 2.25
N ILE A 158 6.31 -17.64 3.01
CA ILE A 158 5.08 -17.36 3.77
C ILE A 158 3.87 -17.27 2.84
N ARG A 159 3.99 -16.51 1.74
CA ARG A 159 2.87 -16.29 0.79
C ARG A 159 2.51 -17.56 0.03
N LEU A 160 3.51 -18.35 -0.36
CA LEU A 160 3.30 -19.64 -0.99
C LEU A 160 2.66 -20.62 0.00
N ALA A 161 3.13 -20.68 1.24
CA ALA A 161 2.53 -21.51 2.28
C ALA A 161 1.05 -21.16 2.51
N HIS A 162 0.71 -19.87 2.61
CA HIS A 162 -0.70 -19.43 2.62
C HIS A 162 -1.46 -19.95 1.40
N THR A 163 -0.92 -19.77 0.18
CA THR A 163 -1.58 -20.21 -1.04
C THR A 163 -1.83 -21.74 -1.03
N LEU A 164 -0.84 -22.53 -0.64
CA LEU A 164 -0.94 -23.99 -0.56
C LEU A 164 -1.96 -24.42 0.50
N ILE A 165 -1.93 -23.84 1.70
CA ILE A 165 -2.91 -24.07 2.78
C ILE A 165 -4.33 -23.80 2.27
N MET A 166 -4.51 -22.70 1.56
CA MET A 166 -5.81 -22.29 1.05
C MET A 166 -6.32 -23.23 -0.05
N ARG A 167 -5.42 -23.72 -0.91
CA ARG A 167 -5.72 -24.72 -1.93
C ARG A 167 -6.08 -26.08 -1.33
N THR A 168 -5.54 -26.44 -0.17
CA THR A 168 -5.95 -27.63 0.59
C THR A 168 -7.43 -27.55 0.99
N LEU A 169 -7.92 -26.36 1.35
CA LEU A 169 -9.35 -26.12 1.64
C LEU A 169 -10.22 -26.12 0.38
N GLY A 170 -9.70 -25.65 -0.74
CA GLY A 170 -10.33 -25.73 -2.05
C GLY A 170 -9.61 -24.88 -3.09
N SER A 171 -9.76 -25.24 -4.37
CA SER A 171 -9.22 -24.43 -5.48
C SER A 171 -9.82 -23.01 -5.49
N ALA A 172 -9.09 -22.03 -6.01
CA ALA A 172 -9.61 -20.67 -6.22
C ALA A 172 -10.89 -20.65 -7.08
N HIS A 173 -11.05 -21.60 -8.02
CA HIS A 173 -12.25 -21.73 -8.85
C HIS A 173 -13.49 -22.16 -8.05
N SER A 174 -13.28 -22.79 -6.89
CA SER A 174 -14.31 -23.11 -5.90
C SER A 174 -14.32 -22.12 -4.74
N ALA A 175 -14.27 -20.82 -5.06
CA ALA A 175 -14.13 -19.73 -4.10
C ALA A 175 -15.11 -19.84 -2.90
N LEU A 176 -16.35 -20.27 -3.13
CA LEU A 176 -17.34 -20.45 -2.06
C LEU A 176 -16.93 -21.52 -1.03
N ARG A 177 -16.45 -22.69 -1.47
CA ARG A 177 -16.00 -23.75 -0.54
C ARG A 177 -14.76 -23.33 0.23
N ARG A 178 -13.79 -22.73 -0.45
CA ARG A 178 -12.58 -22.16 0.18
C ARG A 178 -12.96 -21.11 1.22
N ARG A 179 -13.92 -20.23 0.90
CA ARG A 179 -14.47 -19.23 1.84
C ARG A 179 -15.19 -19.88 3.03
N ILE A 180 -16.02 -20.90 2.84
CA ILE A 180 -16.67 -21.62 3.97
C ILE A 180 -15.63 -22.36 4.83
N GLY A 181 -14.53 -22.85 4.25
CA GLY A 181 -13.40 -23.41 4.98
C GLY A 181 -12.70 -22.35 5.84
N LEU A 182 -12.41 -21.18 5.26
CA LEU A 182 -11.89 -20.01 5.98
C LEU A 182 -12.80 -19.59 7.12
N LEU A 183 -14.10 -19.47 6.82
CA LEU A 183 -15.31 -19.69 7.64
C LEU A 183 -15.17 -20.43 8.98
N SER A 184 -14.38 -21.49 8.96
CA SER A 184 -14.36 -22.49 10.02
C SER A 184 -13.05 -22.50 10.81
N ILE A 185 -12.03 -21.78 10.35
CA ILE A 185 -10.68 -21.80 10.93
C ILE A 185 -10.40 -20.46 11.62
N PRO A 186 -9.85 -20.44 12.84
CA PRO A 186 -9.38 -19.21 13.46
C PRO A 186 -8.28 -18.53 12.62
N PRO A 187 -8.31 -17.21 12.40
CA PRO A 187 -7.32 -16.52 11.58
C PRO A 187 -5.88 -16.73 12.03
N TRP A 188 -5.63 -16.75 13.34
CA TRP A 188 -4.30 -17.02 13.89
C TRP A 188 -3.80 -18.41 13.50
N TYR A 189 -4.67 -19.41 13.40
CA TYR A 189 -4.23 -20.76 13.04
C TYR A 189 -3.72 -20.84 11.60
N LEU A 190 -4.37 -20.13 10.67
CA LEU A 190 -3.92 -20.03 9.28
C LEU A 190 -2.59 -19.29 9.15
N GLU A 191 -2.46 -18.15 9.86
CA GLU A 191 -1.21 -17.39 9.94
C GLU A 191 -0.08 -18.25 10.52
N GLY A 192 -0.35 -18.95 11.62
CA GLY A 192 0.62 -19.83 12.27
C GLY A 192 1.07 -20.98 11.41
N LEU A 193 0.15 -21.63 10.68
CA LEU A 193 0.51 -22.73 9.78
C LEU A 193 1.35 -22.23 8.62
N ALA A 194 1.02 -21.06 8.07
CA ALA A 194 1.80 -20.46 7.00
C ALA A 194 3.22 -20.12 7.46
N LEU A 195 3.37 -19.58 8.68
CA LEU A 195 4.69 -19.32 9.28
C LEU A 195 5.44 -20.63 9.56
N TYR A 196 4.79 -21.63 10.17
CA TYR A 196 5.41 -22.91 10.51
C TYR A 196 5.94 -23.68 9.28
N TYR A 197 5.18 -23.74 8.19
CA TYR A 197 5.66 -24.40 6.97
C TYR A 197 6.59 -23.50 6.15
N GLY A 198 6.36 -22.18 6.18
CA GLY A 198 7.09 -21.23 5.35
C GLY A 198 8.46 -20.86 5.90
N LEU A 199 8.64 -20.85 7.23
CA LEU A 199 9.83 -20.32 7.87
C LEU A 199 10.28 -21.17 9.06
N PRO A 200 11.60 -21.33 9.25
CA PRO A 200 12.11 -21.77 10.54
C PRO A 200 11.87 -20.69 11.61
N LEU A 201 11.70 -21.11 12.86
CA LEU A 201 11.60 -20.20 13.99
C LEU A 201 12.96 -19.54 14.23
N ASP A 202 13.08 -18.25 13.90
CA ASP A 202 14.34 -17.52 13.98
C ASP A 202 14.61 -16.93 15.37
N VAL A 203 15.84 -16.43 15.56
CA VAL A 203 16.24 -15.74 16.80
C VAL A 203 15.37 -14.51 17.10
N ARG A 204 14.83 -13.81 16.09
CA ARG A 204 14.04 -12.59 16.28
C ARG A 204 12.66 -12.90 16.86
N HIS A 205 12.02 -13.95 16.35
CA HIS A 205 10.75 -14.48 16.86
C HIS A 205 10.92 -14.92 18.31
N THR A 206 12.00 -15.68 18.57
CA THR A 206 12.29 -16.20 19.90
C THR A 206 12.59 -15.08 20.89
N THR A 207 13.41 -14.09 20.52
CA THR A 207 13.72 -12.91 21.35
C THR A 207 12.45 -12.18 21.80
N ARG A 208 11.56 -11.86 20.86
CA ARG A 208 10.31 -11.16 21.17
C ARG A 208 9.37 -12.01 22.03
N LEU A 209 9.30 -13.31 21.77
CA LEU A 209 8.49 -14.24 22.56
C LEU A 209 8.97 -14.31 24.01
N LEU A 210 10.29 -14.39 24.23
CA LEU A 210 10.88 -14.41 25.57
C LEU A 210 10.65 -13.08 26.30
N ASP A 211 10.75 -11.93 25.62
CA ASP A 211 10.39 -10.63 26.22
C ASP A 211 8.91 -10.58 26.64
N LEU A 212 8.00 -11.08 25.80
CA LEU A 212 6.58 -11.19 26.14
C LEU A 212 6.36 -12.08 27.37
N ALA A 213 7.02 -13.23 27.42
CA ALA A 213 6.91 -14.16 28.53
C ALA A 213 7.46 -13.58 29.85
N ARG A 214 8.64 -12.97 29.80
CA ARG A 214 9.32 -12.33 30.94
C ARG A 214 8.45 -11.26 31.61
N HIS A 215 7.69 -10.52 30.82
CA HIS A 215 6.81 -9.46 31.32
C HIS A 215 5.34 -9.90 31.50
N GLY A 216 5.04 -11.20 31.38
CA GLY A 216 3.68 -11.72 31.54
C GLY A 216 2.67 -11.24 30.49
N ARG A 217 3.15 -10.86 29.29
CA ARG A 217 2.37 -10.26 28.19
C ARG A 217 2.00 -11.26 27.08
N LEU A 218 2.07 -12.57 27.33
CA LEU A 218 1.63 -13.58 26.37
C LEU A 218 0.12 -13.47 26.12
N PHE A 219 -0.28 -13.50 24.86
CA PHE A 219 -1.68 -13.38 24.44
C PHE A 219 -2.45 -14.67 24.69
N SER A 220 -3.68 -14.54 25.18
CA SER A 220 -4.65 -15.64 25.28
C SER A 220 -5.22 -16.05 23.91
N LEU A 221 -5.86 -17.22 23.83
CA LEU A 221 -6.54 -17.65 22.59
C LEU A 221 -7.62 -16.65 22.13
N ASP A 222 -8.36 -16.07 23.07
CA ASP A 222 -9.40 -15.08 22.76
C ASP A 222 -8.81 -13.79 22.17
N GLU A 223 -7.61 -13.39 22.63
CA GLU A 223 -6.87 -12.26 22.04
C GLU A 223 -6.31 -12.62 20.66
N LEU A 224 -5.81 -13.85 20.47
CA LEU A 224 -5.30 -14.31 19.17
C LEU A 224 -6.38 -14.39 18.10
N ASP A 225 -7.65 -14.67 18.46
CA ASP A 225 -8.78 -14.58 17.51
C ASP A 225 -8.92 -13.18 16.90
N THR A 226 -8.39 -12.14 17.55
CA THR A 226 -8.40 -10.76 17.07
C THR A 226 -7.20 -10.37 16.21
N ILE A 227 -6.29 -11.29 15.87
CA ILE A 227 -4.99 -11.02 15.24
C ILE A 227 -5.07 -10.11 13.99
N GLN A 228 -6.05 -10.31 13.11
CA GLN A 228 -6.17 -9.53 11.86
C GLN A 228 -6.53 -8.06 12.09
N SER A 229 -7.17 -7.77 13.21
CA SER A 229 -7.78 -6.49 13.53
C SER A 229 -6.87 -5.63 14.42
N ARG A 230 -5.90 -6.26 15.10
CA ARG A 230 -4.89 -5.56 15.90
C ARG A 230 -3.98 -4.67 15.05
N ARG A 231 -3.49 -3.60 15.67
CA ARG A 231 -2.41 -2.75 15.13
C ARG A 231 -1.22 -3.63 14.73
N ALA A 232 -0.55 -3.31 13.62
CA ALA A 232 0.46 -4.20 13.03
C ALA A 232 1.53 -4.69 14.00
N ARG A 233 1.98 -3.85 14.95
CA ARG A 233 2.97 -4.26 15.95
C ARG A 233 2.43 -5.39 16.85
N VAL A 234 1.24 -5.19 17.43
CA VAL A 234 0.60 -6.21 18.28
C VAL A 234 0.28 -7.45 17.45
N ARG A 235 -0.19 -7.27 16.20
CA ARG A 235 -0.41 -8.38 15.27
C ARG A 235 0.87 -9.17 15.00
N GLU A 236 2.00 -8.50 14.83
CA GLU A 236 3.31 -9.14 14.62
C GLU A 236 3.76 -9.90 15.87
N GLU A 237 3.62 -9.31 17.06
CA GLU A 237 3.85 -10.00 18.35
C GLU A 237 2.97 -11.26 18.48
N MET A 238 1.68 -11.16 18.11
CA MET A 238 0.75 -12.30 18.05
C MET A 238 1.19 -13.35 17.01
N SER A 239 1.60 -12.94 15.80
CA SER A 239 2.11 -13.85 14.76
C SER A 239 3.33 -14.63 15.23
N TYR A 240 4.25 -14.00 15.97
CA TYR A 240 5.42 -14.68 16.55
C TYR A 240 5.04 -15.71 17.62
N GLN A 241 4.13 -15.34 18.52
CA GLN A 241 3.62 -16.30 19.51
C GLN A 241 2.94 -17.48 18.84
N VAL A 242 2.12 -17.22 17.82
CA VAL A 242 1.37 -18.24 17.08
C VAL A 242 2.30 -19.15 16.27
N HIS A 243 3.36 -18.61 15.66
CA HIS A 243 4.39 -19.39 14.98
C HIS A 243 5.06 -20.37 15.93
N SER A 244 5.56 -19.88 17.07
CA SER A 244 6.18 -20.71 18.11
C SER A 244 5.21 -21.75 18.68
N MET A 245 3.95 -21.38 18.86
CA MET A 245 2.89 -22.27 19.34
C MET A 245 2.65 -23.45 18.40
N LEU A 246 2.57 -23.22 17.09
CA LEU A 246 2.42 -24.32 16.13
C LEU A 246 3.68 -25.18 16.04
N ALA A 247 4.86 -24.57 16.05
CA ALA A 247 6.11 -25.31 16.09
C ALA A 247 6.19 -26.24 17.33
N PHE A 248 5.74 -25.76 18.49
CA PHE A 248 5.66 -26.57 19.71
C PHE A 248 4.65 -27.72 19.58
N TRP A 249 3.43 -27.47 19.08
CA TRP A 249 2.42 -28.52 18.94
C TRP A 249 2.81 -29.60 17.92
N HIS A 250 3.45 -29.22 16.82
CA HIS A 250 3.91 -30.18 15.82
C HIS A 250 5.07 -31.07 16.30
N ARG A 251 5.87 -30.64 17.29
CA ARG A 251 6.89 -31.52 17.90
C ARG A 251 6.30 -32.69 18.67
N GLY A 252 5.11 -32.51 19.26
CA GLY A 252 4.41 -33.54 20.03
C GLY A 252 3.35 -34.32 19.23
N ALA A 253 3.18 -34.01 17.94
CA ALA A 253 2.18 -34.60 17.08
C ALA A 253 2.81 -35.16 15.81
N ALA A 254 2.01 -35.78 14.94
CA ALA A 254 2.49 -36.19 13.63
C ALA A 254 2.85 -34.95 12.77
N PRO A 255 3.89 -35.01 11.92
CA PRO A 255 4.32 -33.88 11.09
C PRO A 255 3.20 -33.28 10.22
N ASP A 256 2.24 -34.10 9.80
CA ASP A 256 1.11 -33.78 8.93
C ASP A 256 -0.17 -33.38 9.68
N ALA A 257 -0.15 -33.30 11.03
CA ALA A 257 -1.35 -33.06 11.85
C ALA A 257 -2.14 -31.82 11.42
N GLY A 258 -1.45 -30.71 11.15
CA GLY A 258 -2.07 -29.48 10.65
C GLY A 258 -2.76 -29.65 9.29
N LEU A 259 -2.17 -30.41 8.36
CA LEU A 259 -2.79 -30.67 7.05
C LEU A 259 -4.00 -31.60 7.17
N ARG A 260 -3.90 -32.64 7.99
CA ARG A 260 -5.04 -33.54 8.27
C ARG A 260 -6.23 -32.76 8.82
N LEU A 261 -5.98 -31.80 9.71
CA LEU A 261 -7.01 -30.90 10.22
C LEU A 261 -7.67 -30.10 9.08
N LEU A 262 -6.89 -29.50 8.18
CA LEU A 262 -7.43 -28.75 7.03
C LEU A 262 -8.28 -29.64 6.10
N HIS A 263 -7.82 -30.87 5.82
CA HIS A 263 -8.59 -31.83 5.01
C HIS A 263 -9.91 -32.22 5.69
N GLN A 264 -9.91 -32.39 7.01
CA GLN A 264 -11.15 -32.67 7.76
C GLN A 264 -12.11 -31.48 7.74
N ILE A 265 -11.62 -30.25 7.88
CA ILE A 265 -12.44 -29.03 7.80
C ILE A 265 -13.09 -28.87 6.42
N ARG A 266 -12.34 -29.19 5.35
CA ARG A 266 -12.88 -29.19 3.99
C ARG A 266 -14.12 -30.10 3.86
N GLY A 267 -14.15 -31.23 4.57
CA GLY A 267 -15.29 -32.14 4.59
C GLY A 267 -16.40 -31.75 5.57
N ARG A 268 -16.05 -31.13 6.71
CA ARG A 268 -16.98 -30.78 7.81
C ARG A 268 -16.67 -29.38 8.36
N PRO A 269 -17.12 -28.31 7.70
CA PRO A 269 -16.97 -26.95 8.22
C PRO A 269 -17.78 -26.78 9.52
N GLY A 270 -17.21 -26.15 10.55
CA GLY A 270 -17.92 -25.78 11.78
C GLY A 270 -17.53 -26.46 13.11
N GLN A 271 -16.48 -27.29 13.17
CA GLN A 271 -16.04 -27.98 14.41
C GLN A 271 -14.53 -27.90 14.68
N PHE A 272 -13.93 -26.72 14.55
CA PHE A 272 -12.46 -26.56 14.63
C PHE A 272 -11.84 -27.23 15.88
N ALA A 273 -12.41 -27.01 17.07
CA ALA A 273 -11.85 -27.54 18.32
C ALA A 273 -11.86 -29.08 18.39
N ASP A 274 -12.93 -29.72 17.91
CA ASP A 274 -13.04 -31.18 17.89
C ASP A 274 -12.11 -31.79 16.84
N LEU A 275 -12.02 -31.17 15.67
CA LEU A 275 -11.10 -31.58 14.61
C LEU A 275 -9.64 -31.39 15.05
N PHE A 276 -9.34 -30.30 15.76
CA PHE A 276 -8.04 -30.09 16.40
C PHE A 276 -7.69 -31.21 17.37
N ARG A 277 -8.62 -31.57 18.26
CA ARG A 277 -8.42 -32.68 19.20
C ARG A 277 -8.13 -34.00 18.50
N ARG A 278 -8.83 -34.30 17.40
CA ARG A 278 -8.60 -35.51 16.60
C ARG A 278 -7.24 -35.50 15.90
N ALA A 279 -6.83 -34.34 15.37
CA ALA A 279 -5.60 -34.21 14.59
C ALA A 279 -4.33 -34.20 15.47
N PHE A 280 -4.37 -33.49 16.60
CA PHE A 280 -3.23 -33.30 17.52
C PHE A 280 -3.29 -34.20 18.76
N GLY A 281 -4.37 -34.94 18.98
CA GLY A 281 -4.54 -35.84 20.14
C GLY A 281 -4.81 -35.12 21.47
N ILE A 282 -4.99 -33.79 21.46
CA ILE A 282 -5.12 -32.95 22.66
C ILE A 282 -6.14 -31.84 22.43
N SER A 283 -6.89 -31.46 23.46
CA SER A 283 -7.84 -30.34 23.32
C SER A 283 -7.10 -29.02 23.10
N LEU A 284 -7.71 -28.09 22.35
CA LEU A 284 -7.09 -26.80 22.05
C LEU A 284 -6.72 -26.01 23.32
N LYS A 285 -7.59 -26.02 24.34
CA LYS A 285 -7.33 -25.34 25.63
C LYS A 285 -6.13 -25.94 26.36
N GLU A 286 -6.04 -27.27 26.39
CA GLU A 286 -4.93 -27.98 27.04
C GLU A 286 -3.62 -27.80 26.26
N ALA A 287 -3.66 -27.86 24.94
CA ALA A 287 -2.50 -27.61 24.07
C ALA A 287 -1.93 -26.21 24.29
N PHE A 288 -2.80 -25.21 24.40
CA PHE A 288 -2.43 -23.84 24.69
C PHE A 288 -1.83 -23.68 26.10
N ARG A 289 -2.43 -24.32 27.12
CA ARG A 289 -1.90 -24.33 28.49
C ARG A 289 -0.47 -24.89 28.53
N ARG A 290 -0.23 -26.06 27.92
CA ARG A 290 1.09 -26.69 27.84
C ARG A 290 2.12 -25.83 27.10
N TYR A 291 1.70 -25.16 26.03
CA TYR A 291 2.55 -24.23 25.31
C TYR A 291 2.97 -23.04 26.19
N ARG A 292 2.02 -22.44 26.92
CA ARG A 292 2.32 -21.32 27.82
C ARG A 292 3.29 -21.74 28.93
N GLU A 293 3.07 -22.90 29.53
CA GLU A 293 3.98 -23.50 30.53
C GLU A 293 5.37 -23.73 29.95
N HIS A 294 5.46 -24.24 28.71
CA HIS A 294 6.74 -24.44 28.01
C HIS A 294 7.50 -23.12 27.82
N VAL A 295 6.86 -22.07 27.29
CA VAL A 295 7.51 -20.77 27.07
C VAL A 295 7.95 -20.14 28.40
N GLN A 296 7.13 -20.24 29.44
CA GLN A 296 7.50 -19.79 30.79
C GLN A 296 8.69 -20.56 31.35
N ALA A 297 8.72 -21.89 31.15
CA ALA A 297 9.85 -22.73 31.57
C ALA A 297 11.13 -22.40 30.78
N GLU A 298 11.06 -22.16 29.47
CA GLU A 298 12.22 -21.75 28.67
C GLU A 298 12.76 -20.37 29.11
N CYS A 299 11.86 -19.43 29.42
CA CYS A 299 12.22 -18.15 30.01
C CYS A 299 12.91 -18.31 31.38
N ALA A 300 12.48 -19.28 32.21
CA ALA A 300 13.04 -19.55 33.52
C ALA A 300 14.36 -20.37 33.49
N ARG A 301 14.50 -21.29 32.53
CA ARG A 301 15.67 -22.17 32.35
C ARG A 301 16.92 -21.42 31.94
N THR A 302 16.76 -20.24 31.36
CA THR A 302 17.86 -19.36 31.00
C THR A 302 18.27 -18.63 32.29
N PRO A 303 19.24 -19.12 33.09
CA PRO A 303 19.45 -18.68 34.47
C PRO A 303 19.89 -17.22 34.57
N GLU A 304 20.42 -16.73 33.45
CA GLU A 304 20.79 -15.35 33.19
C GLU A 304 19.57 -14.50 32.78
N CYS A 305 18.51 -15.03 32.15
CA CYS A 305 17.34 -14.26 31.75
C CYS A 305 16.43 -13.89 32.95
N ALA A 306 16.41 -14.71 34.00
CA ALA A 306 15.69 -14.43 35.25
C ALA A 306 16.46 -13.48 36.19
N LYS A 307 17.78 -13.34 36.00
CA LYS A 307 18.69 -12.52 36.83
C LYS A 307 19.22 -11.27 36.11
N ALA A 308 19.15 -11.21 34.78
CA ALA A 308 19.65 -10.10 33.98
C ALA A 308 18.75 -8.88 34.19
N VAL A 309 19.34 -7.86 34.82
CA VAL A 309 18.78 -6.53 34.89
C VAL A 309 18.81 -5.94 33.49
N ASP A 310 17.67 -5.42 33.03
CA ASP A 310 17.62 -4.67 31.77
C ASP A 310 18.68 -3.55 31.82
N PRO A 311 19.56 -3.44 30.80
CA PRO A 311 20.56 -2.39 30.80
C PRO A 311 19.89 -1.01 30.89
N PRO A 312 20.50 -0.06 31.64
CA PRO A 312 19.88 1.23 31.89
C PRO A 312 19.63 1.97 30.58
N VAL A 313 18.37 2.38 30.39
CA VAL A 313 17.93 3.17 29.24
C VAL A 313 18.59 4.55 29.31
N LEU A 314 19.16 4.99 28.18
CA LEU A 314 19.67 6.34 28.04
C LEU A 314 18.48 7.30 27.91
N PRO A 315 18.20 8.16 28.92
CA PRO A 315 17.00 8.97 28.95
C PRO A 315 16.96 9.94 27.76
N GLY A 316 15.82 9.98 27.06
CA GLY A 316 15.61 10.89 25.93
C GLY A 316 16.25 10.43 24.62
N TRP A 317 16.97 9.30 24.59
CA TRP A 317 17.64 8.86 23.37
C TRP A 317 16.86 7.82 22.58
N ALA A 318 16.45 8.20 21.36
CA ALA A 318 15.83 7.35 20.35
C ALA A 318 14.78 6.36 20.89
N GLU A 319 13.57 6.87 21.15
CA GLU A 319 12.44 6.10 21.65
C GLU A 319 11.29 6.02 20.64
N GLY A 320 10.60 4.88 20.60
CA GLY A 320 9.36 4.72 19.83
C GLY A 320 8.89 3.27 19.70
N GLU A 321 7.75 3.07 19.05
CA GLU A 321 7.27 1.71 18.69
C GLU A 321 8.27 1.00 17.76
N TYR A 322 9.09 1.79 17.07
CA TYR A 322 10.28 1.37 16.35
C TYR A 322 11.30 2.52 16.39
N ALA A 323 12.56 2.20 16.65
CA ALA A 323 13.68 3.14 16.61
C ALA A 323 14.93 2.44 16.04
N GLN A 324 15.61 3.09 15.10
CA GLN A 324 16.85 2.62 14.47
C GLN A 324 17.71 3.80 14.00
N GLY A 325 18.96 3.53 13.62
CA GLY A 325 19.84 4.52 13.03
C GLY A 325 20.22 5.64 13.99
N GLY A 326 20.22 5.35 15.30
CA GLY A 326 20.66 6.29 16.33
C GLY A 326 22.11 6.72 16.08
N ARG A 327 22.36 8.02 15.91
CA ARG A 327 23.68 8.62 15.72
C ARG A 327 23.81 9.91 16.53
N LEU A 328 25.05 10.27 16.84
CA LEU A 328 25.41 11.56 17.40
C LEU A 328 25.99 12.45 16.31
N ARG A 329 25.56 13.72 16.30
CA ARG A 329 26.17 14.77 15.51
C ARG A 329 27.37 15.37 16.24
N PRO A 330 28.35 15.98 15.54
CA PRO A 330 29.50 16.63 16.16
C PRO A 330 29.12 17.73 17.18
N ASP A 331 27.93 18.33 17.05
CA ASP A 331 27.39 19.32 17.99
C ASP A 331 26.67 18.71 19.19
N GLY A 332 26.78 17.40 19.40
CA GLY A 332 26.11 16.65 20.47
C GLY A 332 24.63 16.38 20.20
N ALA A 333 24.07 16.82 19.06
CA ALA A 333 22.68 16.54 18.73
C ALA A 333 22.46 15.06 18.40
N GLN A 334 21.40 14.50 18.94
CA GLN A 334 20.99 13.13 18.70
C GLN A 334 20.12 13.06 17.45
N VAL A 335 20.36 12.06 16.62
CA VAL A 335 19.63 11.81 15.38
C VAL A 335 19.19 10.37 15.36
N TRP A 336 17.94 10.11 15.01
CA TRP A 336 17.46 8.74 14.84
C TRP A 336 16.26 8.69 13.92
N VAL A 337 16.01 7.49 13.43
CA VAL A 337 14.82 7.20 12.64
C VAL A 337 13.83 6.46 13.53
N SER A 338 12.59 6.96 13.58
CA SER A 338 11.52 6.32 14.34
C SER A 338 10.24 6.26 13.52
N SER A 339 9.46 5.21 13.74
CA SER A 339 8.13 5.12 13.16
C SER A 339 7.07 5.48 14.18
N ARG A 340 6.22 6.47 13.85
CA ARG A 340 4.91 6.63 14.48
C ARG A 340 3.82 5.78 13.82
N ARG A 341 4.14 5.12 12.69
CA ARG A 341 3.20 4.39 11.83
C ARG A 341 3.83 3.06 11.39
N TYR A 342 4.11 2.20 12.37
CA TYR A 342 4.80 0.93 12.16
C TYR A 342 4.16 0.07 11.05
N THR A 343 2.82 0.12 10.95
CA THR A 343 2.00 -0.58 9.94
C THR A 343 2.38 -0.25 8.50
N GLN A 344 2.78 0.99 8.24
CA GLN A 344 3.04 1.48 6.90
C GLN A 344 4.52 1.39 6.55
N GLU A 345 5.39 0.85 7.42
CA GLU A 345 6.85 0.93 7.32
C GLU A 345 7.33 2.37 6.99
N VAL A 346 6.58 3.37 7.48
CA VAL A 346 6.88 4.79 7.28
C VAL A 346 7.73 5.24 8.44
N TYR A 347 8.93 5.71 8.13
CA TYR A 347 9.83 6.25 9.13
C TYR A 347 10.04 7.73 8.95
N ASP A 348 10.23 8.39 10.08
CA ASP A 348 10.48 9.80 10.17
C ASP A 348 11.85 9.99 10.84
N LEU A 349 12.64 10.92 10.30
CA LEU A 349 13.92 11.34 10.86
C LEU A 349 13.67 12.39 11.93
N TYR A 350 14.17 12.14 13.13
CA TYR A 350 14.12 13.07 14.26
C TYR A 350 15.52 13.56 14.62
N ILE A 351 15.61 14.82 15.03
CA ILE A 351 16.84 15.45 15.53
C ILE A 351 16.50 16.14 16.85
N GLU A 352 17.33 15.95 17.86
CA GLU A 352 17.22 16.57 19.17
C GLU A 352 18.58 17.13 19.58
N ALA A 353 18.71 18.46 19.64
CA ALA A 353 19.93 19.10 20.12
C ALA A 353 19.95 19.12 21.67
N PRO A 354 21.12 19.17 22.30
CA PRO A 354 21.23 19.19 23.76
C PRO A 354 20.37 20.30 24.39
N GLY A 355 19.51 19.94 25.35
CA GLY A 355 18.61 20.87 26.04
C GLY A 355 17.43 21.39 25.21
N THR A 356 17.24 20.92 23.98
CA THR A 356 16.12 21.32 23.11
C THR A 356 15.08 20.21 22.98
N ARG A 357 13.87 20.54 22.54
CA ARG A 357 12.86 19.53 22.23
C ARG A 357 13.14 18.88 20.88
N ARG A 358 12.95 17.55 20.81
CA ARG A 358 12.88 16.77 19.57
C ARG A 358 12.14 17.48 18.42
N ARG A 359 12.80 17.61 17.27
CA ARG A 359 12.27 18.15 16.01
C ARG A 359 12.14 17.05 14.95
N LEU A 360 11.03 17.05 14.20
CA LEU A 360 10.88 16.24 12.99
C LEU A 360 11.66 16.89 11.84
N ALA A 361 12.70 16.22 11.35
CA ALA A 361 13.60 16.75 10.33
C ALA A 361 13.19 16.36 8.91
N LEU A 362 12.82 15.09 8.70
CA LEU A 362 12.41 14.57 7.39
C LEU A 362 11.37 13.45 7.56
N ARG A 363 10.45 13.30 6.61
CA ARG A 363 9.40 12.27 6.62
C ARG A 363 9.64 11.22 5.54
N ASN A 364 9.10 10.02 5.75
CA ASN A 364 9.19 8.89 4.82
C ASN A 364 10.64 8.54 4.44
N VAL A 365 11.51 8.44 5.44
CA VAL A 365 12.93 8.12 5.26
C VAL A 365 13.21 6.63 5.39
N HIS A 366 14.39 6.23 4.95
CA HIS A 366 14.97 4.92 5.19
C HIS A 366 15.67 4.90 6.57
N PRO A 367 15.65 3.79 7.34
CA PRO A 367 16.23 3.73 8.68
C PRO A 367 17.75 3.84 8.72
N ARG A 368 18.46 3.46 7.65
CA ARG A 368 19.91 3.68 7.55
C ARG A 368 20.19 5.14 7.21
N LEU A 369 21.00 5.77 8.05
CA LEU A 369 21.49 7.14 7.88
C LEU A 369 22.99 7.20 8.16
N TRP A 370 23.62 8.27 7.70
CA TRP A 370 24.99 8.62 8.00
C TRP A 370 25.03 10.07 8.44
N VAL A 371 25.89 10.38 9.41
CA VAL A 371 26.15 11.74 9.85
C VAL A 371 27.56 12.08 9.39
N ASP A 372 27.66 13.11 8.55
CA ASP A 372 28.95 13.60 8.08
C ASP A 372 29.71 14.21 9.28
N PRO A 373 30.89 13.68 9.65
CA PRO A 373 31.63 14.14 10.82
C PRO A 373 32.15 15.57 10.66
N GLU A 374 32.35 16.06 9.43
CA GLU A 374 32.90 17.41 9.19
C GLU A 374 31.81 18.47 9.17
N THR A 375 30.76 18.25 8.38
CA THR A 375 29.68 19.24 8.20
C THR A 375 28.60 19.11 9.28
N GLY A 376 28.50 17.95 9.92
CA GLY A 376 27.40 17.60 10.80
C GLY A 376 26.06 17.44 10.07
N SER A 377 26.07 17.36 8.73
CA SER A 377 24.89 17.06 7.91
C SER A 377 24.45 15.61 8.09
N VAL A 378 23.14 15.37 8.06
CA VAL A 378 22.57 14.01 8.12
C VAL A 378 22.16 13.59 6.72
N LEU A 379 22.65 12.46 6.25
CA LEU A 379 22.28 11.87 4.97
C LEU A 379 21.43 10.62 5.16
N THR A 380 20.35 10.51 4.39
CA THR A 380 19.44 9.36 4.44
C THR A 380 18.63 9.22 3.14
N GLY A 381 18.19 8.01 2.83
CA GLY A 381 17.23 7.77 1.76
C GLY A 381 15.85 8.30 2.11
N LYS A 382 15.13 8.88 1.16
CA LYS A 382 13.74 9.33 1.30
C LYS A 382 12.90 8.75 0.18
N PHE A 383 11.74 8.23 0.52
CA PHE A 383 10.79 7.74 -0.47
C PHE A 383 10.04 8.91 -1.13
N GLU A 384 10.16 9.00 -2.46
CA GLU A 384 9.43 9.96 -3.30
C GLU A 384 8.78 9.23 -4.49
N LEU A 385 7.86 9.92 -5.16
CA LEU A 385 7.19 9.40 -6.36
C LEU A 385 7.92 9.87 -7.61
N THR A 386 8.18 8.96 -8.53
CA THR A 386 8.74 9.30 -9.84
C THR A 386 7.68 9.91 -10.77
N ALA A 387 8.10 10.41 -11.93
CA ALA A 387 7.19 10.85 -13.00
C ALA A 387 6.21 9.74 -13.44
N ARG A 388 6.65 8.47 -13.38
CA ARG A 388 5.82 7.27 -13.64
C ARG A 388 4.95 6.88 -12.45
N LYS A 389 4.86 7.73 -11.42
CA LYS A 389 4.11 7.50 -10.19
C LYS A 389 4.59 6.29 -9.38
N GLN A 390 5.84 5.85 -9.56
CA GLN A 390 6.39 4.74 -8.76
C GLN A 390 7.07 5.28 -7.52
N ARG A 391 6.86 4.65 -6.36
CA ARG A 391 7.54 5.02 -5.11
C ARG A 391 8.98 4.50 -5.11
N ARG A 392 9.97 5.40 -5.12
CA ARG A 392 11.40 5.10 -5.14
C ARG A 392 12.15 5.87 -4.07
N LEU A 393 13.32 5.38 -3.70
CA LEU A 393 14.21 6.08 -2.78
C LEU A 393 15.11 7.07 -3.53
N PHE A 394 15.36 8.21 -2.90
CA PHE A 394 16.32 9.22 -3.33
C PHE A 394 17.19 9.60 -2.15
N LEU A 395 18.45 9.99 -2.40
CA LEU A 395 19.35 10.39 -1.31
C LEU A 395 19.11 11.86 -0.94
N TRP A 396 18.88 12.11 0.34
CA TRP A 396 18.60 13.43 0.90
C TRP A 396 19.63 13.82 1.95
N GLU A 397 19.94 15.12 1.97
CA GLU A 397 20.74 15.77 3.01
C GLU A 397 19.83 16.64 3.88
N VAL A 398 20.01 16.52 5.19
CA VAL A 398 19.50 17.45 6.18
C VAL A 398 20.69 18.19 6.77
N PRO A 399 20.97 19.42 6.31
CA PRO A 399 22.13 20.17 6.80
C PRO A 399 21.92 20.64 8.25
N LYS A 400 23.02 20.96 8.94
CA LYS A 400 22.98 21.55 10.29
C LYS A 400 22.13 22.83 10.32
N GLN A 401 22.28 23.66 9.29
CA GLN A 401 21.49 24.87 9.05
C GLN A 401 20.95 24.84 7.62
N GLY A 402 19.70 25.24 7.44
CA GLY A 402 19.04 25.26 6.12
C GLY A 402 17.91 24.26 5.97
N ARG A 403 17.43 24.11 4.73
CA ARG A 403 16.31 23.21 4.39
C ARG A 403 16.86 21.86 3.89
N PRO A 404 16.20 20.74 4.23
CA PRO A 404 16.50 19.45 3.62
C PRO A 404 16.46 19.54 2.09
N ARG A 405 17.41 18.89 1.42
CA ARG A 405 17.50 18.90 -0.05
C ARG A 405 17.83 17.51 -0.59
N ARG A 406 17.40 17.25 -1.83
CA ARG A 406 17.80 16.06 -2.59
C ARG A 406 19.24 16.26 -3.05
N VAL A 407 20.10 15.29 -2.78
CA VAL A 407 21.52 15.31 -3.17
C VAL A 407 21.74 14.56 -4.48
N VAL A 408 20.97 13.48 -4.67
CA VAL A 408 21.11 12.57 -5.81
C VAL A 408 19.74 12.41 -6.47
N ASP A 409 19.65 12.72 -7.77
CA ASP A 409 18.43 12.57 -8.56
C ASP A 409 18.33 11.22 -9.26
N LEU A 410 19.14 10.25 -8.84
CA LEU A 410 19.05 8.87 -9.26
C LEU A 410 18.05 8.09 -8.40
N ALA A 411 16.97 7.63 -9.02
CA ALA A 411 15.97 6.78 -8.36
C ALA A 411 16.60 5.47 -7.86
N GLY A 412 16.20 5.05 -6.66
CA GLY A 412 16.75 3.88 -5.98
C GLY A 412 17.97 4.17 -5.10
N SER A 413 18.35 5.43 -4.88
CA SER A 413 19.49 5.81 -4.03
C SER A 413 19.05 6.01 -2.58
N PHE A 414 19.65 5.32 -1.60
CA PHE A 414 19.03 5.29 -0.25
C PHE A 414 19.93 5.09 0.97
N GLN A 415 21.10 4.48 0.84
CA GLN A 415 21.98 4.23 1.98
C GLN A 415 23.32 4.91 1.75
N PRO A 416 23.64 6.01 2.45
CA PRO A 416 25.00 6.54 2.45
C PRO A 416 25.96 5.57 3.16
N LEU A 417 27.16 5.41 2.61
CA LEU A 417 28.20 4.52 3.15
C LEU A 417 29.33 5.30 3.82
N GLY A 418 29.61 6.53 3.38
CA GLY A 418 30.69 7.37 3.90
C GLY A 418 31.30 8.23 2.80
N ARG A 419 32.51 8.75 3.04
CA ARG A 419 33.25 9.59 2.10
C ARG A 419 34.62 8.97 1.76
N LEU A 420 35.03 9.07 0.50
CA LEU A 420 36.37 8.72 0.01
C LEU A 420 36.80 9.77 -1.01
N ASP A 421 38.00 10.36 -0.83
CA ASP A 421 38.62 11.30 -1.79
C ASP A 421 37.65 12.38 -2.31
N ASP A 422 37.01 13.12 -1.39
CA ASP A 422 35.99 14.15 -1.67
C ASP A 422 34.76 13.65 -2.44
N ARG A 423 34.45 12.36 -2.32
CA ARG A 423 33.24 11.77 -2.91
C ARG A 423 32.39 11.09 -1.86
N LEU A 424 31.08 11.36 -1.90
CA LEU A 424 30.09 10.67 -1.10
C LEU A 424 29.76 9.33 -1.75
N LEU A 425 29.94 8.22 -1.02
CA LEU A 425 29.56 6.89 -1.46
C LEU A 425 28.18 6.53 -0.93
N PHE A 426 27.37 5.89 -1.77
CA PHE A 426 26.02 5.48 -1.44
C PHE A 426 25.59 4.24 -2.21
N LEU A 427 24.59 3.53 -1.68
CA LEU A 427 23.95 2.42 -2.36
C LEU A 427 22.84 2.91 -3.28
N ASN A 428 22.82 2.35 -4.48
CA ASN A 428 21.73 2.47 -5.44
C ASN A 428 21.16 1.09 -5.78
N TRP A 429 19.84 0.96 -5.69
CA TRP A 429 19.09 -0.22 -6.10
C TRP A 429 18.29 0.09 -7.37
N THR A 430 18.75 -0.45 -8.50
CA THR A 430 18.08 -0.27 -9.80
C THR A 430 18.05 -1.58 -10.56
N ALA A 431 16.91 -1.88 -11.18
CA ALA A 431 16.76 -3.05 -12.03
C ALA A 431 17.13 -4.38 -11.33
N GLY A 432 16.78 -4.52 -10.05
CA GLY A 432 17.07 -5.72 -9.25
C GLY A 432 18.55 -5.94 -8.93
N THR A 433 19.39 -4.93 -9.13
CA THR A 433 20.84 -5.00 -8.89
C THR A 433 21.28 -3.91 -7.92
N LEU A 434 22.08 -4.28 -6.92
CA LEU A 434 22.69 -3.35 -5.98
C LEU A 434 24.03 -2.83 -6.53
N ARG A 435 24.26 -1.52 -6.37
CA ARG A 435 25.49 -0.85 -6.79
C ARG A 435 25.98 0.08 -5.70
N VAL A 436 27.30 0.23 -5.61
CA VAL A 436 27.94 1.33 -4.89
C VAL A 436 28.21 2.44 -5.90
N MET A 437 27.59 3.58 -5.67
CA MET A 437 27.74 4.78 -6.48
C MET A 437 28.50 5.84 -5.68
N SER A 438 29.11 6.78 -6.36
CA SER A 438 29.72 7.95 -5.75
C SER A 438 29.38 9.24 -6.49
N LEU A 439 29.41 10.36 -5.79
CA LEU A 439 29.35 11.70 -6.38
C LEU A 439 30.31 12.67 -5.67
N PRO A 440 30.78 13.76 -6.32
CA PRO A 440 31.57 14.79 -5.66
C PRO A 440 30.87 15.37 -4.41
N TRP A 441 31.62 15.59 -3.34
CA TRP A 441 31.15 16.08 -2.04
C TRP A 441 32.13 17.10 -1.43
N PRO A 442 31.66 18.28 -0.95
CA PRO A 442 30.27 18.70 -0.90
C PRO A 442 29.71 18.96 -2.30
N VAL A 443 28.42 18.67 -2.50
CA VAL A 443 27.75 19.08 -3.73
C VAL A 443 27.77 20.59 -3.76
N ALA A 444 28.59 21.16 -4.66
CA ALA A 444 28.63 22.58 -4.90
C ALA A 444 27.17 23.02 -5.03
N SER A 445 26.74 23.94 -4.18
CA SER A 445 25.42 24.55 -4.31
C SER A 445 25.44 25.27 -5.64
N SER A 446 25.04 24.57 -6.71
CA SER A 446 24.53 25.25 -7.87
C SER A 446 23.44 26.14 -7.31
N SER A 447 23.60 27.44 -7.49
CA SER A 447 22.52 28.39 -7.32
C SER A 447 21.43 27.99 -8.32
N VAL A 448 20.68 26.94 -7.99
CA VAL A 448 19.40 26.64 -8.59
C VAL A 448 18.56 27.82 -8.20
N GLY A 449 18.48 28.81 -9.10
CA GLY A 449 17.68 29.99 -8.91
C GLY A 449 16.28 29.60 -8.45
N ASP A 450 15.75 30.37 -7.53
CA ASP A 450 14.33 30.41 -7.21
C ASP A 450 13.53 30.57 -8.51
N ALA A 451 13.15 29.46 -9.15
CA ALA A 451 12.08 29.44 -10.12
C ALA A 451 10.75 29.42 -9.35
N GLY A 452 10.46 30.55 -8.71
CA GLY A 452 9.12 30.90 -8.29
C GLY A 452 8.28 31.27 -9.52
N SER A 453 7.09 30.68 -9.60
CA SER A 453 5.85 31.37 -9.97
C SER A 453 5.95 32.62 -10.86
N ALA A 454 5.75 32.47 -12.18
CA ALA A 454 5.08 33.48 -13.02
C ALA A 454 4.81 32.94 -14.44
N GLY A 455 3.61 33.21 -14.97
CA GLY A 455 3.45 33.57 -16.39
C GLY A 455 2.94 32.50 -17.34
N VAL A 456 1.61 32.38 -17.42
CA VAL A 456 0.89 31.94 -18.63
C VAL A 456 1.16 32.94 -19.75
N ALA A 457 1.63 32.49 -20.91
CA ALA A 457 1.40 33.13 -22.20
C ALA A 457 1.51 32.12 -23.36
N SER A 458 0.73 32.40 -24.38
CA SER A 458 0.13 31.49 -25.37
C SER A 458 0.93 31.31 -26.66
N SER A 459 0.68 30.16 -27.32
CA SER A 459 0.55 29.91 -28.77
C SER A 459 1.38 30.71 -29.80
N ALA A 460 2.06 30.01 -30.72
CA ALA A 460 1.57 29.84 -32.11
C ALA A 460 2.51 28.99 -33.00
N VAL A 461 1.86 28.12 -33.77
CA VAL A 461 2.12 27.56 -35.11
C VAL A 461 3.32 28.08 -35.93
N GLY A 462 4.04 27.18 -36.60
CA GLY A 462 4.85 27.51 -37.78
C GLY A 462 5.62 26.32 -38.37
N ALA A 463 5.29 25.94 -39.61
CA ALA A 463 5.83 24.81 -40.35
C ALA A 463 7.18 25.11 -41.07
N ALA A 464 7.90 24.03 -41.40
CA ALA A 464 8.81 23.80 -42.54
C ALA A 464 9.96 24.80 -42.86
N SER A 465 11.19 24.29 -43.01
CA SER A 465 11.97 24.31 -44.28
C SER A 465 13.48 24.08 -44.09
N LEU A 466 13.98 23.15 -44.91
CA LEU A 466 15.28 22.99 -45.59
C LEU A 466 16.55 23.79 -45.19
N ALA A 467 17.62 23.00 -45.00
CA ALA A 467 18.94 23.05 -45.65
C ALA A 467 19.74 24.37 -45.75
N THR A 468 20.96 24.33 -45.19
CA THR A 468 22.28 24.79 -45.71
C THR A 468 23.24 24.71 -44.51
N GLY A 469 24.51 24.28 -44.54
CA GLY A 469 25.51 24.19 -45.60
C GLY A 469 26.67 25.13 -45.25
N LEU A 470 27.86 24.56 -44.93
CA LEU A 470 29.21 25.17 -44.79
C LEU A 470 29.69 25.57 -43.36
N PRO A 471 31.03 25.69 -43.13
CA PRO A 471 31.99 24.59 -43.10
C PRO A 471 32.85 24.57 -41.82
N LEU A 472 33.57 23.46 -41.64
CA LEU A 472 34.53 23.18 -40.56
C LEU A 472 35.70 24.18 -40.53
N ILE A 473 36.02 24.68 -39.33
CA ILE A 473 37.32 25.27 -38.97
C ILE A 473 37.98 24.31 -37.95
N PRO A 474 39.25 23.89 -38.14
CA PRO A 474 39.93 23.02 -37.21
C PRO A 474 40.66 23.86 -36.14
N GLU A 475 40.19 23.81 -34.88
CA GLU A 475 40.95 24.35 -33.75
C GLU A 475 41.55 23.24 -32.89
N ARG A 476 42.88 23.13 -33.07
CA ARG A 476 43.97 22.88 -32.13
C ARG A 476 43.65 22.32 -30.73
N GLU A 477 44.44 21.30 -30.41
CA GLU A 477 44.76 20.78 -29.09
C GLU A 477 44.93 21.88 -28.03
N GLY A 478 44.02 21.87 -27.05
CA GLY A 478 44.09 22.68 -25.85
C GLY A 478 43.46 21.92 -24.69
N ARG A 479 44.25 21.69 -23.64
CA ARG A 479 43.89 21.06 -22.36
C ARG A 479 42.40 21.16 -22.04
N HIS A 480 41.71 20.01 -21.97
CA HIS A 480 40.34 19.90 -21.50
C HIS A 480 40.19 20.54 -20.11
N ARG A 481 39.65 21.76 -20.05
CA ARG A 481 38.94 22.22 -18.86
C ARG A 481 37.63 21.42 -18.78
N PRO A 482 37.30 20.79 -17.64
CA PRO A 482 36.01 20.12 -17.49
C PRO A 482 34.88 21.14 -17.67
N ARG A 483 33.88 20.79 -18.48
CA ARG A 483 32.69 21.63 -18.68
C ARG A 483 31.96 21.75 -17.34
N ALA A 484 31.64 22.98 -16.92
CA ALA A 484 30.73 23.24 -15.81
C ALA A 484 29.37 22.61 -16.12
N GLY A 485 29.08 21.46 -15.51
CA GLY A 485 27.88 20.66 -15.76
C GLY A 485 28.02 19.16 -15.51
N GLU A 486 29.23 18.61 -15.37
CA GLU A 486 29.43 17.20 -15.05
C GLU A 486 29.34 16.92 -13.54
N THR A 487 28.13 16.93 -13.00
CA THR A 487 27.78 16.13 -11.81
C THR A 487 27.72 14.66 -12.21
N GLN A 488 28.85 14.07 -12.61
CA GLN A 488 28.88 12.66 -12.99
C GLN A 488 28.92 11.78 -11.74
N GLU A 489 27.72 11.31 -11.36
CA GLU A 489 27.56 10.09 -10.59
C GLU A 489 28.42 8.99 -11.22
N ARG A 490 29.23 8.31 -10.41
CA ARG A 490 30.13 7.24 -10.86
C ARG A 490 29.73 5.93 -10.20
N GLU A 491 29.67 4.87 -10.98
CA GLU A 491 29.57 3.51 -10.43
C GLU A 491 30.96 3.09 -9.94
N GLU A 492 31.11 2.91 -8.63
CA GLU A 492 32.38 2.46 -8.03
C GLU A 492 32.44 0.94 -7.99
N TYR A 493 31.32 0.29 -7.67
CA TYR A 493 31.26 -1.16 -7.55
C TYR A 493 29.89 -1.71 -7.92
N ARG A 494 29.88 -2.80 -8.70
CA ARG A 494 28.67 -3.53 -9.08
C ARG A 494 28.72 -4.93 -8.50
N PHE A 495 27.76 -5.25 -7.64
CA PHE A 495 27.60 -6.63 -7.18
C PHE A 495 27.22 -7.53 -8.37
N PRO A 496 27.86 -8.69 -8.53
CA PRO A 496 27.45 -9.68 -9.53
C PRO A 496 25.97 -10.01 -9.37
N ALA A 497 25.23 -10.21 -10.46
CA ALA A 497 23.78 -10.45 -10.39
C ALA A 497 23.38 -11.70 -9.57
N HIS A 498 24.32 -12.63 -9.36
CA HIS A 498 24.14 -13.83 -8.53
C HIS A 498 24.45 -13.59 -7.04
N LEU A 499 25.03 -12.45 -6.67
CA LEU A 499 25.24 -12.03 -5.28
C LEU A 499 24.24 -10.94 -4.94
N GLN A 500 23.69 -11.02 -3.73
CA GLN A 500 22.77 -10.02 -3.22
C GLN A 500 23.10 -9.73 -1.77
N PRO A 501 23.82 -8.65 -1.51
CA PRO A 501 24.05 -8.19 -0.16
C PRO A 501 22.74 -7.86 0.55
N LEU A 502 22.59 -8.38 1.77
CA LEU A 502 21.53 -7.95 2.68
C LEU A 502 21.87 -6.61 3.33
N GLU A 503 23.16 -6.42 3.63
CA GLU A 503 23.73 -5.20 4.20
C GLU A 503 25.13 -4.96 3.67
N VAL A 504 25.52 -3.68 3.56
CA VAL A 504 26.83 -3.24 3.08
C VAL A 504 27.33 -2.12 3.98
N ALA A 505 28.61 -2.18 4.31
CA ALA A 505 29.39 -1.16 4.99
C ALA A 505 30.73 -0.97 4.28
N LEU A 506 31.38 0.14 4.59
CA LEU A 506 32.67 0.52 4.04
C LEU A 506 33.70 0.53 5.19
N ASP A 507 34.93 0.12 4.90
CA ASP A 507 36.03 0.33 5.84
C ASP A 507 36.36 1.82 5.99
N PRO A 508 37.01 2.24 7.10
CA PRO A 508 37.33 3.65 7.32
C PRO A 508 38.23 4.25 6.23
N ALA A 509 39.05 3.42 5.58
CA ALA A 509 39.90 3.83 4.46
C ALA A 509 39.14 3.97 3.13
N GLY A 510 37.89 3.53 3.06
CA GLY A 510 37.07 3.54 1.84
C GLY A 510 37.47 2.54 0.76
N ARG A 511 38.41 1.64 1.04
CA ARG A 511 39.02 0.73 0.05
C ARG A 511 38.36 -0.64 0.01
N ARG A 512 37.70 -1.05 1.10
CA ARG A 512 37.11 -2.39 1.25
C ARG A 512 35.64 -2.29 1.59
N LEU A 513 34.85 -3.11 0.91
CA LEU A 513 33.45 -3.35 1.22
C LEU A 513 33.35 -4.52 2.19
N VAL A 514 32.56 -4.34 3.24
CA VAL A 514 32.12 -5.41 4.12
C VAL A 514 30.63 -5.59 3.91
N PHE A 515 30.17 -6.80 3.67
CA PHE A 515 28.77 -7.04 3.36
C PHE A 515 28.29 -8.40 3.85
N VAL A 516 26.98 -8.54 3.99
CA VAL A 516 26.35 -9.78 4.45
C VAL A 516 25.66 -10.48 3.29
N LEU A 517 25.97 -11.76 3.09
CA LEU A 517 25.25 -12.66 2.19
C LEU A 517 24.47 -13.70 2.98
N ARG A 518 23.44 -14.29 2.37
CA ARG A 518 22.67 -15.40 2.95
C ARG A 518 22.49 -16.52 1.93
N ASP A 519 22.70 -17.75 2.37
CA ASP A 519 22.40 -18.97 1.61
C ASP A 519 21.72 -19.98 2.54
N GLY A 520 20.43 -20.22 2.31
CA GLY A 520 19.60 -21.03 3.20
C GLY A 520 19.52 -20.46 4.61
N GLU A 521 19.88 -21.27 5.60
CA GLU A 521 19.90 -20.90 7.02
C GLU A 521 21.17 -20.15 7.41
N SER A 522 22.23 -20.21 6.61
CA SER A 522 23.52 -19.59 6.94
C SER A 522 23.62 -18.15 6.43
N SER A 523 24.14 -17.25 7.27
CA SER A 523 24.60 -15.92 6.88
C SER A 523 26.12 -15.85 6.88
N TYR A 524 26.67 -15.11 5.92
CA TYR A 524 28.10 -14.96 5.69
C TYR A 524 28.45 -13.48 5.77
N LEU A 525 29.41 -13.14 6.63
CA LEU A 525 30.07 -11.84 6.62
C LEU A 525 31.22 -11.91 5.62
N CYS A 526 31.16 -11.07 4.61
CA CYS A 526 32.06 -11.10 3.46
C CYS A 526 32.83 -9.78 3.32
N ARG A 527 33.97 -9.84 2.64
CA ARG A 527 34.83 -8.70 2.32
C ARG A 527 35.23 -8.71 0.84
N ASP A 528 35.23 -7.54 0.20
CA ASP A 528 35.74 -7.34 -1.15
C ASP A 528 36.37 -5.93 -1.30
N ARG A 529 37.08 -5.67 -2.40
CA ARG A 529 37.73 -4.37 -2.70
C ARG A 529 36.84 -3.52 -3.61
N LEU A 530 36.68 -2.24 -3.26
CA LEU A 530 35.74 -1.32 -3.93
C LEU A 530 36.09 -1.03 -5.40
N ALA A 531 37.36 -1.01 -5.78
CA ALA A 531 37.82 -0.58 -7.12
C ALA A 531 38.20 -1.73 -8.07
N THR A 532 38.06 -2.98 -7.65
CA THR A 532 38.30 -4.15 -8.50
C THR A 532 36.99 -4.77 -8.94
N PRO A 533 36.89 -5.32 -10.17
CA PRO A 533 35.76 -6.15 -10.54
C PRO A 533 35.55 -7.20 -9.46
N SER A 534 34.31 -7.35 -8.99
CA SER A 534 33.98 -8.32 -7.95
C SER A 534 34.56 -9.69 -8.31
N ALA A 535 35.36 -10.25 -7.40
CA ALA A 535 35.82 -11.61 -7.54
C ALA A 535 34.58 -12.54 -7.63
N PRO A 536 34.64 -13.63 -8.41
CA PRO A 536 33.52 -14.58 -8.50
C PRO A 536 33.15 -15.18 -7.12
N CYS A 537 34.09 -15.18 -6.17
CA CYS A 537 33.87 -15.49 -4.76
C CYS A 537 34.37 -14.35 -3.86
N PRO A 538 33.54 -13.81 -2.96
CA PRO A 538 34.02 -12.87 -1.96
C PRO A 538 34.80 -13.59 -0.85
N GLN A 539 35.65 -12.84 -0.13
CA GLN A 539 36.37 -13.37 1.03
C GLN A 539 35.40 -13.49 2.21
N VAL A 540 35.12 -14.71 2.67
CA VAL A 540 34.31 -14.94 3.87
C VAL A 540 35.15 -14.68 5.12
N LEU A 541 34.68 -13.80 5.99
CA LEU A 541 35.27 -13.47 7.28
C LEU A 541 34.68 -14.30 8.42
N PHE A 542 33.36 -14.52 8.38
CA PHE A 542 32.62 -15.19 9.45
C PHE A 542 31.33 -15.82 8.91
N VAL A 543 30.91 -16.95 9.50
CA VAL A 543 29.67 -17.65 9.18
C VAL A 543 28.83 -17.87 10.44
N ALA A 544 27.54 -17.56 10.35
CA ALA A 544 26.55 -17.85 11.37
C ALA A 544 25.43 -18.72 10.81
N SER A 545 24.81 -19.54 11.66
CA SER A 545 23.66 -20.42 11.32
C SER A 545 22.31 -19.70 11.29
N ASP A 546 22.30 -18.38 11.45
CA ASP A 546 21.09 -17.54 11.43
C ASP A 546 21.50 -16.15 10.90
N THR A 547 20.91 -15.06 11.40
CA THR A 547 21.13 -13.70 10.91
C THR A 547 22.49 -13.09 11.29
N ILE A 548 23.10 -12.36 10.35
CA ILE A 548 24.16 -11.36 10.59
C ILE A 548 23.63 -10.00 10.11
N ARG A 549 23.88 -8.94 10.87
CA ARG A 549 23.42 -7.58 10.54
C ARG A 549 24.32 -6.49 11.11
N ALA A 550 24.06 -5.27 10.68
CA ALA A 550 24.73 -4.03 11.04
C ALA A 550 26.27 -4.13 11.02
N PRO A 551 26.91 -4.61 9.92
CA PRO A 551 28.36 -4.61 9.86
C PRO A 551 28.88 -3.16 9.93
N GLN A 552 29.93 -2.94 10.72
CA GLN A 552 30.67 -1.69 10.85
C GLN A 552 32.15 -2.01 10.89
N ALA A 553 32.93 -1.48 9.97
CA ALA A 553 34.37 -1.66 9.94
C ALA A 553 35.05 -0.49 10.67
N VAL A 554 35.92 -0.80 11.63
CA VAL A 554 36.67 0.18 12.44
C VAL A 554 38.12 -0.27 12.53
N GLY A 555 39.01 0.43 11.83
CA GLY A 555 40.38 -0.02 11.61
C GLY A 555 40.41 -1.35 10.84
N GLU A 556 41.11 -2.34 11.38
CA GLU A 556 41.15 -3.72 10.87
C GLU A 556 40.03 -4.61 11.44
N ASP A 557 39.29 -4.12 12.44
CA ASP A 557 38.23 -4.88 13.08
C ASP A 557 36.90 -4.69 12.35
N VAL A 558 36.08 -5.75 12.35
CA VAL A 558 34.72 -5.71 11.85
C VAL A 558 33.76 -6.05 12.97
N TRP A 559 32.93 -5.08 13.32
CA TRP A 559 31.86 -5.23 14.29
C TRP A 559 30.57 -5.58 13.57
N PHE A 560 29.78 -6.49 14.12
CA PHE A 560 28.51 -6.89 13.54
C PHE A 560 27.61 -7.48 14.63
N ALA A 561 26.33 -7.62 14.35
CA ALA A 561 25.39 -8.27 15.24
C ALA A 561 24.95 -9.61 14.64
N ALA A 562 24.99 -10.69 15.42
CA ALA A 562 24.62 -12.03 14.99
C ALA A 562 23.88 -12.80 16.09
N ALA A 563 23.25 -13.92 15.75
CA ALA A 563 22.65 -14.82 16.75
C ALA A 563 23.69 -15.28 17.78
N GLY A 564 23.37 -15.15 19.07
CA GLY A 564 24.28 -15.48 20.17
C GLY A 564 23.55 -16.07 21.38
N PRO A 565 24.10 -15.91 22.60
CA PRO A 565 23.44 -16.32 23.84
C PRO A 565 21.99 -15.84 23.94
N TYR A 566 21.18 -16.50 24.77
CA TYR A 566 19.74 -16.22 24.96
C TYR A 566 18.86 -16.43 23.72
N ARG A 567 19.39 -17.02 22.63
CA ARG A 567 18.73 -17.05 21.32
C ARG A 567 18.31 -15.65 20.87
N THR A 568 19.16 -14.68 21.16
CA THR A 568 18.96 -13.28 20.80
C THR A 568 20.13 -12.79 19.95
N VAL A 569 19.95 -11.65 19.28
CA VAL A 569 21.02 -11.06 18.48
C VAL A 569 21.98 -10.32 19.40
N GLN A 570 23.27 -10.59 19.31
CA GLN A 570 24.34 -9.97 20.11
C GLN A 570 25.40 -9.33 19.22
N VAL A 571 26.18 -8.40 19.77
CA VAL A 571 27.29 -7.75 19.08
C VAL A 571 28.54 -8.61 19.19
N TYR A 572 29.22 -8.77 18.06
CA TYR A 572 30.48 -9.47 17.90
C TYR A 572 31.51 -8.53 17.27
N ARG A 573 32.78 -8.77 17.59
CA ARG A 573 33.93 -8.13 16.95
C ARG A 573 34.82 -9.20 16.32
N TRP A 574 34.98 -9.16 15.01
CA TRP A 574 35.96 -9.95 14.28
C TRP A 574 37.27 -9.17 14.15
N SER A 575 38.40 -9.83 14.42
CA SER A 575 39.73 -9.22 14.35
C SER A 575 40.77 -10.22 13.84
N THR A 576 41.77 -9.73 13.13
CA THR A 576 42.96 -10.49 12.71
C THR A 576 44.13 -10.37 13.68
N ARG A 577 44.01 -9.59 14.77
CA ARG A 577 45.09 -9.32 15.74
C ARG A 577 45.44 -10.51 16.66
N GLY A 578 45.06 -11.73 16.32
CA GLY A 578 45.27 -12.92 17.13
C GLY A 578 46.73 -13.41 17.19
N LYS A 579 47.46 -12.98 18.23
CA LYS A 579 48.72 -13.54 18.76
C LYS A 579 49.90 -13.68 17.78
N SER A 580 50.56 -12.56 17.49
CA SER A 580 51.96 -12.56 17.05
C SER A 580 52.69 -11.34 17.63
N GLN A 581 52.78 -11.28 18.95
CA GLN A 581 53.80 -10.51 19.67
C GLN A 581 54.62 -11.50 20.51
N GLU A 582 55.25 -12.46 19.85
CA GLU A 582 56.46 -13.10 20.35
C GLU A 582 57.31 -13.44 19.12
N THR A 583 58.23 -12.51 18.81
CA THR A 583 59.44 -12.70 17.98
C THR A 583 59.29 -13.41 16.64
N VAL A 584 59.14 -12.65 15.55
CA VAL A 584 59.85 -12.96 14.29
C VAL A 584 60.39 -11.65 13.74
N ALA A 585 61.71 -11.58 13.65
CA ALA A 585 62.47 -10.46 13.13
C ALA A 585 62.20 -10.26 11.62
N GLU A 586 62.35 -9.00 11.20
CA GLU A 586 62.24 -8.50 9.84
C GLU A 586 63.01 -9.35 8.82
N ALA A 587 62.32 -9.72 7.74
CA ALA A 587 62.93 -9.99 6.45
C ALA A 587 62.07 -9.33 5.38
N ASP A 588 62.54 -8.17 4.93
CA ASP A 588 62.11 -7.53 3.69
C ASP A 588 62.46 -8.46 2.52
N ASP A 589 61.47 -8.93 1.77
CA ASP A 589 61.69 -9.09 0.33
C ASP A 589 60.38 -8.98 -0.47
N ALA A 590 60.44 -8.15 -1.51
CA ALA A 590 59.34 -7.81 -2.38
C ALA A 590 59.22 -8.85 -3.50
N SER A 591 58.08 -9.54 -3.59
CA SER A 591 57.70 -10.31 -4.78
C SER A 591 56.18 -10.35 -4.96
N PRO A 592 55.64 -9.92 -6.12
CA PRO A 592 54.21 -9.82 -6.37
C PRO A 592 53.67 -11.14 -6.97
N ILE A 593 53.80 -12.27 -6.28
CA ILE A 593 53.11 -13.53 -6.62
C ILE A 593 52.75 -14.28 -5.33
N SER A 594 51.72 -13.82 -4.59
CA SER A 594 51.35 -14.40 -3.28
C SER A 594 49.84 -14.28 -2.92
N SER A 595 48.96 -13.84 -3.83
CA SER A 595 47.57 -13.51 -3.47
C SER A 595 46.74 -14.67 -2.90
N LEU A 596 47.11 -15.92 -3.19
CA LEU A 596 46.47 -17.12 -2.59
C LEU A 596 47.11 -17.53 -1.25
N GLN A 597 48.44 -17.42 -1.10
CA GLN A 597 49.13 -17.78 0.14
C GLN A 597 48.84 -16.77 1.27
N ASP A 598 48.72 -15.49 0.95
CA ASP A 598 48.34 -14.44 1.92
C ASP A 598 46.90 -14.61 2.41
N GLN A 599 45.97 -15.01 1.53
CA GLN A 599 44.59 -15.34 1.94
C GLN A 599 44.52 -16.58 2.83
N HIS A 600 45.40 -17.56 2.64
CA HIS A 600 45.47 -18.74 3.50
C HIS A 600 46.10 -18.44 4.87
N ARG A 601 47.10 -17.54 4.95
CA ARG A 601 47.70 -17.10 6.23
C ARG A 601 46.77 -16.20 7.05
N GLU A 602 46.07 -15.25 6.45
CA GLU A 602 45.07 -14.40 7.16
C GLU A 602 43.94 -15.22 7.80
N ARG A 603 43.59 -16.39 7.24
CA ARG A 603 42.52 -17.25 7.75
C ARG A 603 42.89 -18.01 9.02
N ALA A 604 44.17 -18.21 9.31
CA ALA A 604 44.61 -19.09 10.40
C ALA A 604 44.63 -18.41 11.79
N SER A 605 44.56 -17.09 11.87
CA SER A 605 44.72 -16.30 13.12
C SER A 605 43.53 -15.38 13.47
N ALA A 606 42.46 -15.38 12.67
CA ALA A 606 41.29 -14.53 12.92
C ALA A 606 40.45 -15.02 14.11
N THR A 607 40.09 -14.09 14.99
CA THR A 607 39.24 -14.34 16.17
C THR A 607 37.94 -13.55 16.10
N VAL A 608 36.92 -14.07 16.77
CA VAL A 608 35.63 -13.41 16.98
C VAL A 608 35.36 -13.34 18.48
N ALA A 609 35.18 -12.11 18.97
CA ALA A 609 34.83 -11.83 20.36
C ALA A 609 33.35 -11.46 20.48
N LEU A 610 32.64 -12.09 21.42
CA LEU A 610 31.31 -11.71 21.86
C LEU A 610 31.42 -10.50 22.79
N MET A 611 30.72 -9.43 22.44
CA MET A 611 30.79 -8.16 23.16
C MET A 611 29.57 -7.94 24.07
N THR A 612 28.44 -8.61 23.80
CA THR A 612 27.19 -8.34 24.53
C THR A 612 26.43 -9.62 24.89
N ALA A 613 25.65 -9.52 25.97
CA ALA A 613 24.79 -10.58 26.49
C ALA A 613 23.43 -10.00 26.94
N VAL A 614 22.73 -9.32 26.02
CA VAL A 614 21.48 -8.59 26.33
C VAL A 614 20.24 -9.45 26.08
N PRO A 615 19.35 -9.66 27.08
CA PRO A 615 18.16 -10.51 26.92
C PRO A 615 17.20 -10.06 25.81
N GLY A 616 16.99 -8.75 25.64
CA GLY A 616 16.15 -8.19 24.56
C GLY A 616 16.81 -8.22 23.17
N GLY A 617 18.06 -8.68 23.08
CA GLY A 617 18.92 -8.63 21.91
C GLY A 617 19.28 -7.20 21.47
N ILE A 618 20.24 -7.09 20.57
CA ILE A 618 20.70 -5.83 19.97
C ILE A 618 20.19 -5.74 18.53
N TRP A 619 19.36 -4.73 18.26
CA TRP A 619 18.68 -4.49 16.99
C TRP A 619 19.44 -3.60 16.03
N ASP A 620 20.14 -2.61 16.57
CA ASP A 620 21.09 -1.75 15.88
C ASP A 620 22.13 -1.32 16.92
N PHE A 621 23.32 -0.93 16.48
CA PHE A 621 24.35 -0.44 17.40
C PHE A 621 25.17 0.69 16.77
N LEU A 622 25.86 1.43 17.62
CA LEU A 622 26.77 2.49 17.27
C LEU A 622 28.03 2.35 18.11
N LEU A 623 29.18 2.48 17.44
CA LEU A 623 30.47 2.70 18.09
C LEU A 623 30.69 4.20 18.22
N GLU A 624 30.81 4.68 19.45
CA GLU A 624 31.16 6.05 19.77
C GLU A 624 32.66 6.30 19.48
N PRO A 625 33.09 7.54 19.19
CA PRO A 625 34.49 7.84 18.88
C PRO A 625 35.48 7.48 20.00
N ASP A 626 35.02 7.42 21.25
CA ASP A 626 35.78 7.01 22.43
C ASP A 626 35.85 5.48 22.61
N GLY A 627 35.31 4.71 21.65
CA GLY A 627 35.21 3.25 21.71
C GLY A 627 34.01 2.75 22.51
N GLY A 628 33.15 3.64 23.03
CA GLY A 628 31.90 3.28 23.69
C GLY A 628 30.95 2.52 22.76
N LEU A 629 30.26 1.51 23.29
CA LEU A 629 29.24 0.77 22.55
C LEU A 629 27.85 1.18 23.01
N VAL A 630 27.05 1.60 22.05
CA VAL A 630 25.62 1.86 22.24
C VAL A 630 24.84 0.86 21.43
N GLY A 631 23.80 0.28 22.03
CA GLY A 631 22.84 -0.55 21.29
C GLY A 631 21.40 -0.06 21.43
N THR A 632 20.60 -0.33 20.40
CA THR A 632 19.14 -0.34 20.51
C THR A 632 18.67 -1.75 20.87
N THR A 633 17.94 -1.90 21.98
CA THR A 633 17.41 -3.18 22.48
C THR A 633 15.89 -3.12 22.65
N LEU A 634 15.24 -4.27 22.77
CA LEU A 634 13.82 -4.38 23.07
C LEU A 634 13.61 -4.55 24.58
N GLN A 635 12.86 -3.65 25.20
CA GLN A 635 12.50 -3.71 26.63
C GLN A 635 11.02 -3.38 26.82
N ASN A 636 10.26 -4.27 27.45
CA ASN A 636 8.80 -4.11 27.63
C ASN A 636 8.07 -3.85 26.30
N GLY A 637 8.55 -4.47 25.21
CA GLY A 637 8.05 -4.24 23.86
C GLY A 637 8.44 -2.91 23.21
N TRP A 638 9.18 -2.02 23.86
CA TRP A 638 9.65 -0.77 23.26
C TRP A 638 11.10 -0.89 22.82
N PHE A 639 11.44 -0.29 21.68
CA PHE A 639 12.83 -0.11 21.29
C PHE A 639 13.41 1.02 22.13
N ARG A 640 14.49 0.71 22.86
CA ARG A 640 15.18 1.58 23.79
C ARG A 640 16.65 1.60 23.47
N THR A 641 17.28 2.75 23.65
CA THR A 641 18.73 2.86 23.47
C THR A 641 19.41 2.72 24.82
N VAL A 642 20.46 1.89 24.85
CA VAL A 642 21.18 1.52 26.08
C VAL A 642 22.68 1.63 25.83
N ARG A 643 23.41 2.01 26.87
CA ARG A 643 24.87 1.92 26.86
C ARG A 643 25.28 0.49 27.21
N LEU A 644 26.15 -0.09 26.41
CA LEU A 644 26.59 -1.47 26.56
C LEU A 644 28.03 -1.49 27.06
N PRO A 645 28.39 -2.46 27.91
CA PRO A 645 29.79 -2.67 28.27
C PRO A 645 30.59 -3.05 27.03
N THR A 646 31.81 -2.53 26.93
CA THR A 646 32.74 -2.78 25.82
C THR A 646 33.74 -3.90 26.12
N ALA A 647 33.63 -4.53 27.28
CA ALA A 647 34.47 -5.65 27.68
C ALA A 647 34.13 -6.92 26.87
N GLU A 648 35.16 -7.65 26.45
CA GLU A 648 35.00 -8.95 25.80
C GLU A 648 34.44 -9.97 26.78
N LEU A 649 33.34 -10.63 26.42
CA LEU A 649 32.71 -11.66 27.25
C LEU A 649 33.28 -13.05 26.95
N ALA A 650 33.54 -13.33 25.68
CA ALA A 650 34.09 -14.59 25.21
C ALA A 650 34.77 -14.40 23.86
N THR A 651 35.87 -15.11 23.60
CA THR A 651 36.60 -15.03 22.33
C THR A 651 36.84 -16.43 21.78
N ALA A 652 36.54 -16.63 20.51
CA ALA A 652 36.68 -17.92 19.81
C ALA A 652 37.33 -17.73 18.44
N PRO A 653 37.91 -18.80 17.84
CA PRO A 653 38.31 -18.77 16.44
C PRO A 653 37.13 -18.43 15.52
N ALA A 654 37.35 -17.61 14.50
CA ALA A 654 36.29 -17.26 13.56
C ALA A 654 35.86 -18.50 12.74
N PRO A 655 34.59 -18.96 12.81
CA PRO A 655 34.11 -19.97 11.89
C PRO A 655 34.11 -19.41 10.46
N VAL A 656 34.91 -20.03 9.59
CA VAL A 656 34.97 -19.70 8.17
C VAL A 656 34.54 -20.92 7.37
N ALA A 657 33.60 -20.73 6.44
CA ALA A 657 33.24 -21.72 5.43
C ALA A 657 33.28 -21.05 4.04
N PRO A 658 33.64 -21.79 2.98
CA PRO A 658 33.61 -21.24 1.63
C PRO A 658 32.18 -20.85 1.26
N PHE A 659 32.01 -19.67 0.65
CA PHE A 659 30.73 -19.30 0.07
C PHE A 659 30.49 -20.15 -1.20
N PRO A 660 29.28 -20.70 -1.41
CA PRO A 660 29.01 -21.57 -2.56
C PRO A 660 28.88 -20.75 -3.86
N CYS A 661 30.01 -20.42 -4.48
CA CYS A 661 30.06 -19.58 -5.70
C CYS A 661 29.80 -20.33 -7.01
N ASP A 662 30.04 -21.65 -7.06
CA ASP A 662 29.92 -22.49 -8.28
C ASP A 662 28.48 -22.70 -8.77
N ARG A 663 27.54 -21.99 -8.15
CA ARG A 663 26.12 -22.05 -8.44
C ARG A 663 25.72 -21.25 -9.68
N GLY A 664 26.66 -20.58 -10.34
CA GLY A 664 26.48 -19.81 -11.58
C GLY A 664 26.22 -20.63 -12.84
N GLN A 665 25.39 -21.68 -12.81
CA GLN A 665 24.85 -22.21 -14.07
C GLN A 665 23.84 -21.20 -14.62
N ARG A 666 24.20 -20.56 -15.75
CA ARG A 666 23.24 -19.92 -16.65
C ARG A 666 22.33 -21.00 -17.22
N ALA A 667 21.38 -21.49 -16.43
CA ALA A 667 20.26 -22.22 -17.01
C ALA A 667 19.61 -21.27 -18.03
N GLY A 668 19.49 -21.72 -19.28
CA GLY A 668 18.84 -20.95 -20.32
C GLY A 668 17.40 -20.68 -19.90
N LEU A 669 17.12 -19.49 -19.37
CA LEU A 669 15.76 -19.09 -19.06
C LEU A 669 15.05 -18.80 -20.37
N THR A 670 13.95 -19.50 -20.60
CA THR A 670 13.02 -19.10 -21.65
C THR A 670 12.32 -17.84 -21.17
N VAL A 671 12.69 -16.71 -21.76
CA VAL A 671 12.12 -15.39 -21.48
C VAL A 671 11.17 -15.03 -22.61
N ARG A 672 9.97 -14.60 -22.28
CA ARG A 672 8.97 -14.10 -23.23
C ARG A 672 8.48 -12.74 -22.77
N HIS A 673 8.17 -11.86 -23.71
CA HIS A 673 7.42 -10.65 -23.37
C HIS A 673 6.04 -11.03 -22.86
N TYR A 674 5.58 -10.31 -21.83
CA TYR A 674 4.24 -10.51 -21.30
C TYR A 674 3.19 -10.29 -22.39
N GLN A 675 2.31 -11.28 -22.54
CA GLN A 675 1.08 -11.18 -23.31
C GLN A 675 -0.10 -11.30 -22.33
N PRO A 676 -1.20 -10.56 -22.53
CA PRO A 676 -2.37 -10.66 -21.66
C PRO A 676 -2.90 -12.10 -21.58
N GLU A 677 -2.88 -12.68 -20.37
CA GLU A 677 -3.36 -14.04 -20.08
C GLU A 677 -4.54 -13.99 -19.11
N PHE A 678 -5.77 -14.11 -19.62
CA PHE A 678 -6.99 -14.17 -18.78
C PHE A 678 -7.06 -15.51 -18.01
N ARG A 679 -6.59 -15.50 -16.77
CA ARG A 679 -6.53 -16.68 -15.89
C ARG A 679 -7.27 -16.48 -14.56
N SER A 680 -7.29 -15.25 -14.07
CA SER A 680 -8.03 -14.87 -12.88
C SER A 680 -9.51 -14.83 -13.26
N SER A 681 -10.30 -15.81 -12.81
CA SER A 681 -11.74 -15.80 -13.03
C SER A 681 -12.50 -16.33 -11.82
N TYR A 682 -13.58 -15.64 -11.47
CA TYR A 682 -14.50 -16.10 -10.44
C TYR A 682 -15.94 -15.80 -10.87
N TRP A 683 -16.84 -16.62 -10.36
CA TRP A 683 -18.27 -16.55 -10.65
C TRP A 683 -19.01 -16.34 -9.34
N LEU A 684 -19.80 -15.27 -9.27
CA LEU A 684 -20.60 -14.97 -8.09
C LEU A 684 -22.09 -15.04 -8.43
N PRO A 685 -22.91 -15.73 -7.61
CA PRO A 685 -24.35 -15.61 -7.73
C PRO A 685 -24.74 -14.16 -7.41
N LYS A 686 -25.64 -13.62 -8.21
CA LYS A 686 -26.22 -12.29 -8.04
C LYS A 686 -27.72 -12.45 -7.86
N VAL A 687 -28.27 -11.78 -6.85
CA VAL A 687 -29.71 -11.74 -6.62
C VAL A 687 -30.16 -10.28 -6.65
N SER A 688 -31.18 -9.99 -7.45
CA SER A 688 -31.77 -8.65 -7.57
C SER A 688 -33.29 -8.75 -7.75
N ARG A 689 -33.95 -7.64 -8.07
CA ARG A 689 -35.39 -7.59 -8.38
C ARG A 689 -35.65 -6.82 -9.67
N ASP A 690 -36.67 -7.24 -10.41
CA ASP A 690 -37.26 -6.54 -11.56
C ASP A 690 -38.74 -6.20 -11.29
N ASP A 691 -39.45 -5.78 -12.34
CA ASP A 691 -40.84 -5.32 -12.29
C ASP A 691 -41.85 -6.38 -11.83
N GLN A 692 -41.50 -7.67 -11.94
CA GLN A 692 -42.38 -8.80 -11.59
C GLN A 692 -41.88 -9.65 -10.42
N GLY A 693 -40.62 -9.53 -10.00
CA GLY A 693 -40.14 -10.20 -8.80
C GLY A 693 -38.63 -10.40 -8.72
N GLY A 694 -38.22 -11.53 -8.16
CA GLY A 694 -36.81 -11.87 -7.98
C GLY A 694 -36.10 -12.17 -9.30
N VAL A 695 -34.86 -11.71 -9.39
CA VAL A 695 -33.95 -11.94 -10.51
C VAL A 695 -32.73 -12.67 -9.97
N PHE A 696 -32.32 -13.72 -10.68
CA PHE A 696 -31.06 -14.42 -10.43
C PHE A 696 -30.09 -14.11 -11.54
N GLY A 697 -28.81 -13.98 -11.23
CA GLY A 697 -27.76 -13.78 -12.21
C GLY A 697 -26.45 -14.40 -11.77
N VAL A 698 -25.50 -14.37 -12.68
CA VAL A 698 -24.13 -14.81 -12.43
C VAL A 698 -23.22 -13.67 -12.84
N TYR A 699 -22.40 -13.17 -11.91
CA TYR A 699 -21.34 -12.22 -12.21
C TYR A 699 -20.05 -13.01 -12.49
N SER A 700 -19.62 -13.03 -13.75
CA SER A 700 -18.34 -13.58 -14.17
C SER A 700 -17.35 -12.44 -14.35
N TYR A 701 -16.29 -12.45 -13.56
CA TYR A 701 -15.15 -11.55 -13.72
C TYR A 701 -13.97 -12.33 -14.27
N ARG A 702 -13.28 -11.77 -15.25
CA ARG A 702 -12.00 -12.27 -15.75
C ARG A 702 -11.00 -11.13 -15.84
N ALA A 703 -9.81 -11.30 -15.28
CA ALA A 703 -8.71 -10.36 -15.48
C ALA A 703 -7.45 -11.09 -15.94
N ASP A 704 -6.61 -10.36 -16.66
CA ASP A 704 -5.24 -10.78 -16.91
C ASP A 704 -4.40 -10.64 -15.62
N ARG A 705 -3.21 -11.23 -15.62
CA ARG A 705 -2.39 -11.35 -14.39
C ARG A 705 -1.89 -10.02 -13.84
N LEU A 706 -1.83 -8.99 -14.69
CA LEU A 706 -1.39 -7.64 -14.32
C LEU A 706 -2.55 -6.66 -14.14
N ASP A 707 -3.80 -7.13 -14.19
CA ASP A 707 -5.03 -6.32 -14.25
C ASP A 707 -4.96 -5.19 -15.31
N ARG A 708 -4.20 -5.42 -16.39
CA ARG A 708 -4.15 -4.54 -17.56
C ARG A 708 -5.30 -4.81 -18.50
N SER A 709 -5.94 -5.97 -18.41
CA SER A 709 -7.09 -6.28 -19.22
C SER A 709 -8.09 -7.06 -18.38
N ARG A 710 -9.34 -6.62 -18.37
CA ARG A 710 -10.42 -7.37 -17.72
C ARG A 710 -11.64 -7.47 -18.61
N LEU A 711 -12.36 -8.54 -18.42
CA LEU A 711 -13.62 -8.87 -19.05
C LEU A 711 -14.61 -9.24 -17.96
N VAL A 712 -15.71 -8.50 -17.88
CA VAL A 712 -16.82 -8.78 -16.97
C VAL A 712 -18.02 -9.18 -17.81
N VAL A 713 -18.68 -10.26 -17.44
CA VAL A 713 -19.93 -10.71 -18.06
C VAL A 713 -20.90 -11.09 -16.94
N SER A 714 -22.05 -10.44 -16.89
CA SER A 714 -23.01 -10.59 -15.80
C SER A 714 -24.45 -10.79 -16.33
N PRO A 715 -24.80 -11.98 -16.86
CA PRO A 715 -26.16 -12.30 -17.25
C PRO A 715 -27.10 -12.38 -16.03
N THR A 716 -28.36 -12.05 -16.26
CA THR A 716 -29.46 -12.08 -15.29
C THR A 716 -30.74 -12.61 -15.93
N PHE A 717 -31.54 -13.34 -15.16
CA PHE A 717 -32.84 -13.88 -15.54
C PHE A 717 -33.88 -13.65 -14.45
N GLY A 718 -35.01 -13.04 -14.81
CA GLY A 718 -36.14 -12.85 -13.91
C GLY A 718 -37.04 -14.07 -13.83
N PHE A 719 -37.30 -14.57 -12.61
CA PHE A 719 -38.08 -15.82 -12.44
C PHE A 719 -39.54 -15.68 -12.88
N LYS A 720 -40.16 -14.53 -12.60
CA LYS A 720 -41.56 -14.26 -12.96
C LYS A 720 -41.68 -13.55 -14.30
N SER A 721 -40.86 -12.51 -14.51
CA SER A 721 -40.87 -11.73 -15.75
C SER A 721 -40.40 -12.50 -16.98
N ARG A 722 -39.60 -13.56 -16.79
CA ARG A 722 -38.85 -14.25 -17.85
C ARG A 722 -37.95 -13.30 -18.65
N ASN A 723 -37.65 -12.12 -18.13
CA ASN A 723 -36.78 -11.15 -18.78
C ASN A 723 -35.33 -11.59 -18.65
N TRP A 724 -34.61 -11.55 -19.77
CA TRP A 724 -33.16 -11.70 -19.80
C TRP A 724 -32.50 -10.32 -19.80
N GLY A 725 -31.38 -10.23 -19.09
CA GLY A 725 -30.51 -9.06 -19.11
C GLY A 725 -29.05 -9.46 -19.00
N TYR A 726 -28.15 -8.56 -19.37
CA TYR A 726 -26.71 -8.77 -19.27
C TYR A 726 -25.96 -7.45 -19.06
N LEU A 727 -24.75 -7.57 -18.54
CA LEU A 727 -23.71 -6.55 -18.57
C LEU A 727 -22.45 -7.22 -19.11
N ALA A 728 -21.87 -6.67 -20.17
CA ALA A 728 -20.58 -7.06 -20.70
C ALA A 728 -19.65 -5.85 -20.65
N GLU A 729 -18.54 -5.93 -19.94
CA GLU A 729 -17.53 -4.87 -19.86
C GLU A 729 -16.19 -5.43 -20.29
N PHE A 730 -15.54 -4.78 -21.24
CA PHE A 730 -14.15 -5.00 -21.57
C PHE A 730 -13.34 -3.76 -21.20
N MET A 731 -12.29 -3.94 -20.43
CA MET A 731 -11.37 -2.88 -20.08
C MET A 731 -9.96 -3.29 -20.49
N ARG A 732 -9.24 -2.33 -21.08
CA ARG A 732 -7.84 -2.49 -21.45
C ARG A 732 -7.05 -1.25 -21.03
N ARG A 733 -5.95 -1.47 -20.32
CA ARG A 733 -4.99 -0.48 -19.87
C ARG A 733 -3.79 -0.44 -20.82
N PHE A 734 -3.33 0.76 -21.09
CA PHE A 734 -2.21 1.08 -21.95
C PHE A 734 -1.32 2.08 -21.20
N ASP A 735 -0.38 1.52 -20.43
CA ASP A 735 0.41 2.29 -19.46
C ASP A 735 -0.50 3.11 -18.53
N LEU A 736 -0.45 4.44 -18.61
CA LEU A 736 -1.18 5.33 -17.72
C LEU A 736 -2.67 5.43 -18.06
N TRP A 737 -3.10 5.25 -19.31
CA TRP A 737 -4.51 5.39 -19.67
C TRP A 737 -5.24 4.05 -19.75
N ARG A 738 -6.56 4.10 -19.61
CA ARG A 738 -7.46 2.94 -19.60
C ARG A 738 -8.64 3.19 -20.53
N ALA A 739 -8.90 2.26 -21.44
CA ALA A 739 -10.13 2.20 -22.22
C ALA A 739 -11.12 1.23 -21.60
N VAL A 740 -12.39 1.60 -21.54
CA VAL A 740 -13.50 0.74 -21.10
C VAL A 740 -14.57 0.76 -22.18
N LEU A 741 -15.01 -0.42 -22.60
CA LEU A 741 -16.16 -0.63 -23.45
C LEU A 741 -17.17 -1.45 -22.64
N ALA A 742 -18.35 -0.91 -22.37
CA ALA A 742 -19.42 -1.60 -21.67
C ALA A 742 -20.68 -1.67 -22.52
N SER A 743 -21.35 -2.81 -22.52
CA SER A 743 -22.68 -3.00 -23.09
C SER A 743 -23.60 -3.60 -22.04
N GLU A 744 -24.78 -3.03 -21.86
CA GLU A 744 -25.77 -3.55 -20.93
C GLU A 744 -27.17 -3.60 -21.54
N ASP A 745 -27.96 -4.61 -21.16
CA ASP A 745 -29.42 -4.65 -21.29
C ASP A 745 -29.97 -5.16 -19.95
N ARG A 746 -30.63 -4.32 -19.16
CA ARG A 746 -31.19 -4.75 -17.86
C ARG A 746 -32.41 -3.95 -17.46
N VAL A 747 -33.25 -4.57 -16.64
CA VAL A 747 -34.36 -3.91 -15.94
C VAL A 747 -33.88 -3.54 -14.54
N VAL A 748 -34.00 -2.27 -14.18
CA VAL A 748 -33.52 -1.73 -12.90
C VAL A 748 -34.66 -0.98 -12.21
N SER A 749 -34.80 -1.21 -10.90
CA SER A 749 -35.69 -0.42 -10.05
C SER A 749 -35.10 0.96 -9.85
N LYS A 750 -35.87 2.01 -10.14
CA LYS A 750 -35.51 3.41 -9.92
C LYS A 750 -36.64 4.15 -9.22
N SER A 751 -36.35 5.35 -8.75
CA SER A 751 -37.34 6.29 -8.22
C SER A 751 -37.29 7.59 -9.01
N TYR A 752 -38.43 8.12 -9.43
CA TYR A 752 -38.56 9.42 -10.07
C TYR A 752 -39.66 10.20 -9.37
N LEU A 753 -39.37 11.41 -8.90
CA LEU A 753 -40.29 12.20 -8.09
C LEU A 753 -40.85 11.44 -6.87
N SER A 754 -39.99 10.64 -6.22
CA SER A 754 -40.33 9.72 -5.11
C SER A 754 -41.30 8.58 -5.45
N ASN A 755 -41.64 8.40 -6.73
CA ASN A 755 -42.41 7.25 -7.19
C ASN A 755 -41.47 6.16 -7.71
N ALA A 756 -41.63 4.94 -7.19
CA ALA A 756 -40.88 3.80 -7.67
C ALA A 756 -41.38 3.40 -9.07
N TYR A 757 -40.44 3.14 -9.98
CA TYR A 757 -40.74 2.63 -11.32
C TYR A 757 -39.61 1.69 -11.75
N TYR A 758 -39.86 0.92 -12.81
CA TYR A 758 -38.84 0.06 -13.40
C TYR A 758 -38.47 0.55 -14.79
N GLU A 759 -37.18 0.72 -15.03
CA GLU A 759 -36.62 1.14 -16.31
C GLU A 759 -35.85 -0.02 -16.94
N ARG A 760 -36.12 -0.29 -18.22
CA ARG A 760 -35.24 -1.10 -19.05
C ARG A 760 -34.24 -0.19 -19.76
N ILE A 761 -32.97 -0.44 -19.52
CA ILE A 761 -31.86 0.31 -20.09
C ILE A 761 -31.11 -0.61 -21.04
N ARG A 762 -30.92 -0.16 -22.27
CA ARG A 762 -29.94 -0.73 -23.21
C ARG A 762 -28.87 0.32 -23.44
N SER A 763 -27.62 0.03 -23.14
CA SER A 763 -26.54 0.99 -23.36
C SER A 763 -25.29 0.36 -23.96
N LEU A 764 -24.57 1.17 -24.73
CA LEU A 764 -23.19 0.94 -25.14
C LEU A 764 -22.37 2.15 -24.71
N ASP A 765 -21.41 1.94 -23.83
CA ASP A 765 -20.55 2.97 -23.26
C ASP A 765 -19.11 2.73 -23.69
N LEU A 766 -18.45 3.76 -24.21
CA LEU A 766 -17.01 3.76 -24.48
C LEU A 766 -16.38 4.92 -23.72
N SER A 767 -15.41 4.63 -22.85
CA SER A 767 -14.71 5.65 -22.07
C SER A 767 -13.21 5.44 -22.01
N LEU A 768 -12.50 6.56 -21.88
CA LEU A 768 -11.05 6.67 -21.73
C LEU A 768 -10.77 7.38 -20.41
N THR A 769 -10.05 6.73 -19.51
CA THR A 769 -9.59 7.31 -18.23
C THR A 769 -8.09 7.57 -18.29
N TYR A 770 -7.65 8.75 -17.85
CA TYR A 770 -6.25 9.13 -17.68
C TYR A 770 -6.00 9.71 -16.27
N PRO A 771 -4.98 9.26 -15.54
CA PRO A 771 -4.52 9.88 -14.29
C PRO A 771 -3.62 11.08 -14.56
N PHE A 772 -3.96 12.25 -14.01
CA PHE A 772 -3.01 13.37 -13.99
C PHE A 772 -2.00 13.23 -12.85
N ASP A 773 -2.47 12.79 -11.69
CA ASP A 773 -1.66 12.49 -10.52
C ASP A 773 -2.24 11.31 -9.73
N LEU A 774 -1.74 11.05 -8.52
CA LEU A 774 -2.22 9.92 -7.71
C LEU A 774 -3.68 10.08 -7.25
N ALA A 775 -4.14 11.32 -7.07
CA ALA A 775 -5.46 11.64 -6.56
C ALA A 775 -6.43 11.97 -7.70
N THR A 776 -5.90 12.49 -8.82
CA THR A 776 -6.70 13.06 -9.90
C THR A 776 -6.77 12.14 -11.11
N THR A 777 -7.98 11.75 -11.48
CA THR A 777 -8.28 11.07 -12.75
C THR A 777 -9.27 11.88 -13.57
N LEU A 778 -9.12 11.80 -14.89
CA LEU A 778 -10.05 12.35 -15.86
C LEU A 778 -10.55 11.21 -16.74
N THR A 779 -11.86 11.09 -16.87
CA THR A 779 -12.52 10.16 -17.76
C THR A 779 -13.32 10.94 -18.80
N ILE A 780 -13.17 10.58 -20.06
CA ILE A 780 -13.96 11.11 -21.17
C ILE A 780 -14.63 9.93 -21.86
N GLY A 781 -15.91 10.02 -22.16
CA GLY A 781 -16.62 8.91 -22.79
C GLY A 781 -17.84 9.32 -23.60
N GLY A 782 -18.33 8.36 -24.39
CA GLY A 782 -19.58 8.42 -25.12
C GLY A 782 -20.47 7.26 -24.71
N ASN A 783 -21.76 7.56 -24.49
CA ASN A 783 -22.77 6.60 -24.09
C ASN A 783 -23.93 6.62 -25.08
N LEU A 784 -24.18 5.49 -25.75
CA LEU A 784 -25.34 5.28 -26.60
C LEU A 784 -26.38 4.48 -25.80
N SER A 785 -27.35 5.16 -25.19
CA SER A 785 -28.40 4.47 -24.43
C SER A 785 -29.78 4.60 -25.06
N HIS A 786 -30.62 3.59 -24.80
CA HIS A 786 -32.04 3.59 -25.10
C HIS A 786 -32.79 3.15 -23.84
N ARG A 787 -33.67 4.03 -23.41
CA ARG A 787 -34.40 3.93 -22.15
C ARG A 787 -35.87 3.67 -22.41
N ARG A 788 -36.45 2.70 -21.70
CA ARG A 788 -37.88 2.37 -21.76
C ARG A 788 -38.41 2.12 -20.36
N ILE A 789 -39.65 2.52 -20.08
CA ILE A 789 -40.30 2.17 -18.82
C ILE A 789 -40.84 0.75 -18.93
N ALA A 790 -40.37 -0.14 -18.05
CA ALA A 790 -40.86 -1.52 -17.94
C ALA A 790 -42.14 -1.59 -17.08
N LYS A 791 -42.21 -0.76 -16.03
CA LYS A 791 -43.40 -0.61 -15.19
C LYS A 791 -43.56 0.84 -14.76
N MET A 792 -44.73 1.39 -15.06
CA MET A 792 -45.07 2.78 -14.71
C MET A 792 -45.13 2.96 -13.19
N PRO A 793 -44.83 4.17 -12.70
CA PRO A 793 -45.18 4.56 -11.33
C PRO A 793 -46.70 4.49 -11.11
N ASP A 794 -47.14 4.50 -9.85
CA ASP A 794 -48.56 4.41 -9.49
C ASP A 794 -49.43 5.43 -10.26
N LYS A 795 -50.68 5.04 -10.58
CA LYS A 795 -51.54 5.70 -11.59
C LYS A 795 -51.62 7.22 -11.41
N GLY A 796 -51.18 7.95 -12.44
CA GLY A 796 -51.27 9.42 -12.53
C GLY A 796 -49.98 10.17 -12.22
N ALA A 797 -48.95 9.49 -11.71
CA ALA A 797 -47.67 10.13 -11.43
C ALA A 797 -46.90 10.46 -12.73
N PRO A 798 -46.24 11.63 -12.81
CA PRO A 798 -45.34 11.97 -13.91
C PRO A 798 -44.22 10.93 -14.05
N ALA A 799 -44.08 10.37 -15.25
CA ALA A 799 -43.01 9.44 -15.58
C ALA A 799 -41.84 10.16 -16.29
N PRO A 800 -40.61 9.64 -16.19
CA PRO A 800 -39.48 10.18 -16.93
C PRO A 800 -39.62 9.91 -18.43
N THR A 801 -39.02 10.76 -19.24
CA THR A 801 -38.98 10.65 -20.70
C THR A 801 -38.20 9.40 -21.10
N THR A 802 -38.82 8.57 -21.94
CA THR A 802 -38.20 7.41 -22.60
C THR A 802 -37.70 7.79 -23.98
N GLY A 803 -36.63 7.17 -24.45
CA GLY A 803 -36.09 7.44 -25.77
C GLY A 803 -34.61 7.07 -25.90
N ARG A 804 -34.01 7.48 -27.02
CA ARG A 804 -32.57 7.38 -27.24
C ARG A 804 -31.85 8.52 -26.52
N ASP A 805 -31.04 8.17 -25.52
CA ASP A 805 -30.21 9.09 -24.74
C ASP A 805 -28.74 8.83 -25.11
N HIS A 806 -28.36 9.43 -26.25
CA HIS A 806 -27.00 9.40 -26.78
C HIS A 806 -26.27 10.61 -26.23
N SER A 807 -25.12 10.39 -25.59
CA SER A 807 -24.45 11.46 -24.85
C SER A 807 -22.94 11.32 -24.86
N ILE A 808 -22.25 12.44 -24.72
CA ILE A 808 -20.83 12.49 -24.37
C ILE A 808 -20.69 13.02 -22.96
N TYR A 809 -19.65 12.58 -22.25
CA TYR A 809 -19.43 13.01 -20.89
C TYR A 809 -17.94 13.15 -20.56
N GLY A 810 -17.67 14.00 -19.58
CA GLY A 810 -16.38 14.17 -18.93
C GLY A 810 -16.56 14.04 -17.43
N ARG A 811 -15.64 13.34 -16.77
CA ARG A 811 -15.64 13.17 -15.31
C ARG A 811 -14.23 13.37 -14.78
N MET A 812 -14.05 14.36 -13.92
CA MET A 812 -12.83 14.53 -13.15
C MET A 812 -13.09 14.07 -11.72
N GLU A 813 -12.30 13.10 -11.25
CA GLU A 813 -12.32 12.66 -9.87
C GLU A 813 -10.99 13.00 -9.20
N TYR A 814 -11.06 13.75 -8.11
CA TYR A 814 -9.94 13.99 -7.21
C TYR A 814 -10.24 13.31 -5.87
N ARG A 815 -9.36 12.43 -5.42
CA ARG A 815 -9.48 11.75 -4.13
C ARG A 815 -8.13 11.74 -3.42
N ALA A 816 -8.01 12.59 -2.42
CA ALA A 816 -6.86 12.62 -1.53
C ALA A 816 -7.32 12.47 -0.09
N ILE A 817 -7.74 11.25 0.25
CA ILE A 817 -8.19 10.88 1.60
C ILE A 817 -7.09 10.06 2.26
N ARG A 818 -6.77 10.37 3.51
CA ARG A 818 -5.78 9.60 4.28
C ARG A 818 -6.36 8.24 4.68
N THR A 819 -5.71 7.16 4.24
CA THR A 819 -6.12 5.77 4.44
C THR A 819 -5.69 5.22 5.81
N GLU A 820 -6.22 5.81 6.88
CA GLU A 820 -6.16 5.18 8.21
C GLU A 820 -7.14 4.00 8.27
N PRO A 821 -6.99 3.01 9.18
CA PRO A 821 -7.99 1.96 9.34
C PRO A 821 -9.42 2.54 9.40
N PHE A 822 -10.36 1.95 8.66
CA PHE A 822 -11.78 2.35 8.62
C PHE A 822 -12.07 3.73 7.99
N TRP A 823 -11.11 4.28 7.23
CA TRP A 823 -11.30 5.54 6.49
C TRP A 823 -12.53 5.53 5.57
N GLU A 824 -12.96 4.36 5.07
CA GLU A 824 -14.19 4.22 4.26
C GLU A 824 -15.46 4.57 5.04
N LEU A 825 -15.47 4.32 6.35
CA LEU A 825 -16.60 4.64 7.23
C LEU A 825 -16.52 6.08 7.74
N PHE A 826 -15.30 6.51 8.08
CA PHE A 826 -15.03 7.82 8.68
C PHE A 826 -13.68 8.39 8.22
N PRO A 827 -13.65 9.10 7.09
CA PRO A 827 -12.48 9.81 6.63
C PRO A 827 -12.10 10.90 7.65
N ARG A 828 -10.87 10.88 8.16
CA ARG A 828 -10.43 11.81 9.22
C ARG A 828 -9.71 13.04 8.71
N HIS A 829 -9.10 12.91 7.54
CA HIS A 829 -8.37 14.00 6.91
C HIS A 829 -8.30 13.77 5.41
N GLY A 830 -8.55 14.84 4.64
CA GLY A 830 -8.39 14.83 3.20
C GLY A 830 -9.59 15.44 2.48
N ARG A 831 -9.66 15.18 1.18
CA ARG A 831 -10.66 15.77 0.29
C ARG A 831 -11.07 14.81 -0.81
N ARG A 832 -12.34 14.90 -1.21
CA ARG A 832 -12.89 14.31 -2.42
C ARG A 832 -13.57 15.39 -3.25
N LEU A 833 -13.26 15.42 -4.53
CA LEU A 833 -13.95 16.26 -5.49
C LEU A 833 -14.34 15.41 -6.69
N THR A 834 -15.57 15.56 -7.16
CA THR A 834 -16.05 14.91 -8.38
C THR A 834 -16.75 15.96 -9.21
N ALA A 835 -16.12 16.34 -10.31
CA ALA A 835 -16.76 17.14 -11.35
C ALA A 835 -17.22 16.21 -12.46
N TRP A 836 -18.43 16.40 -12.92
CA TRP A 836 -19.07 15.61 -13.96
C TRP A 836 -19.79 16.54 -14.91
N TRP A 837 -19.66 16.26 -16.20
CA TRP A 837 -20.34 16.96 -17.26
C TRP A 837 -20.84 15.93 -18.26
N ARG A 838 -22.07 16.09 -18.75
CA ARG A 838 -22.69 15.19 -19.72
C ARG A 838 -23.64 15.98 -20.61
N LYS A 839 -23.49 15.78 -21.92
CA LYS A 839 -24.32 16.43 -22.93
C LYS A 839 -25.03 15.40 -23.78
N GLY A 840 -26.35 15.51 -23.86
CA GLY A 840 -27.18 14.80 -24.81
C GLY A 840 -26.96 15.32 -26.23
N LEU A 841 -26.78 14.42 -27.19
CA LEU A 841 -26.45 14.73 -28.58
C LEU A 841 -27.50 14.17 -29.53
N ASP A 842 -27.68 14.82 -30.67
CA ASP A 842 -28.52 14.33 -31.79
C ASP A 842 -27.82 13.25 -32.63
N LEU A 843 -26.60 12.86 -32.25
CA LEU A 843 -25.82 11.83 -32.93
C LEU A 843 -26.57 10.49 -32.91
N LEU A 844 -26.73 9.81 -34.05
CA LEU A 844 -27.44 8.53 -34.21
C LEU A 844 -28.93 8.57 -33.76
N ASP A 845 -29.61 9.67 -34.06
CA ASP A 845 -31.00 9.96 -33.67
C ASP A 845 -31.21 10.05 -32.14
N GLY A 846 -30.25 10.63 -31.42
CA GLY A 846 -30.45 10.93 -30.01
C GLY A 846 -31.66 11.87 -29.83
N GLN A 847 -32.57 11.49 -28.94
CA GLN A 847 -33.84 12.16 -28.71
C GLN A 847 -33.80 13.04 -27.46
N LEU A 848 -32.94 12.69 -26.50
CA LEU A 848 -32.81 13.42 -25.25
C LEU A 848 -31.69 14.46 -25.36
N LYS A 849 -32.08 15.74 -25.48
CA LYS A 849 -31.16 16.88 -25.58
C LYS A 849 -31.09 17.62 -24.26
N TYR A 850 -29.90 17.64 -23.69
CA TYR A 850 -29.65 18.31 -22.42
C TYR A 850 -28.15 18.60 -22.25
N ASP A 851 -27.83 19.51 -21.34
CA ASP A 851 -26.49 19.78 -20.85
C ASP A 851 -26.50 19.73 -19.33
N SER A 852 -25.83 18.74 -18.76
CA SER A 852 -25.86 18.45 -17.35
C SER A 852 -24.46 18.56 -16.77
N MET A 853 -24.31 19.33 -15.71
CA MET A 853 -23.06 19.51 -15.01
C MET A 853 -23.27 19.35 -13.52
N SER A 854 -22.35 18.65 -12.85
CA SER A 854 -22.38 18.49 -11.41
C SER A 854 -20.99 18.57 -10.81
N LEU A 855 -20.90 19.23 -9.65
CA LEU A 855 -19.73 19.30 -8.81
C LEU A 855 -20.12 18.79 -7.42
N ARG A 856 -19.48 17.73 -6.97
CA ARG A 856 -19.53 17.24 -5.59
C ARG A 856 -18.21 17.48 -4.91
N TYR A 857 -18.25 18.10 -3.74
CA TYR A 857 -17.09 18.43 -2.92
C TYR A 857 -17.28 17.85 -1.52
N GLU A 858 -16.26 17.19 -0.99
CA GLU A 858 -16.23 16.69 0.38
C GLU A 858 -14.84 16.98 0.96
N GLU A 859 -14.78 17.61 2.14
CA GLU A 859 -13.54 17.89 2.84
C GLU A 859 -13.63 17.47 4.30
N TYR A 860 -12.56 16.86 4.78
CA TYR A 860 -12.44 16.29 6.11
C TYR A 860 -11.30 16.98 6.85
N VAL A 861 -11.66 17.75 7.87
CA VAL A 861 -10.73 18.57 8.67
C VAL A 861 -10.70 18.04 10.09
N PRO A 862 -9.58 17.46 10.55
CA PRO A 862 -9.45 17.05 11.95
C PRO A 862 -9.35 18.31 12.81
N LEU A 863 -10.33 18.52 13.70
CA LEU A 863 -10.29 19.61 14.68
C LEU A 863 -9.30 19.29 15.82
N ASN A 864 -9.20 18.01 16.17
CA ASN A 864 -8.20 17.46 17.10
C ASN A 864 -8.04 15.94 16.87
N GLN A 865 -7.45 15.22 17.83
CA GLN A 865 -7.25 13.77 17.73
C GLN A 865 -8.53 12.93 17.76
N ALA A 866 -9.69 13.48 18.10
CA ALA A 866 -10.94 12.74 18.21
C ALA A 866 -12.03 13.26 17.25
N TRP A 867 -12.10 14.56 17.05
CA TRP A 867 -13.17 15.22 16.31
C TRP A 867 -12.75 15.55 14.87
N VAL A 868 -13.66 15.29 13.93
CA VAL A 868 -13.50 15.62 12.51
C VAL A 868 -14.70 16.43 12.06
N LEU A 869 -14.42 17.61 11.51
CA LEU A 869 -15.40 18.40 10.78
C LEU A 869 -15.39 17.94 9.33
N SER A 870 -16.55 17.55 8.81
CA SER A 870 -16.72 17.23 7.39
C SER A 870 -17.62 18.27 6.74
N ALA A 871 -17.14 18.90 5.67
CA ALA A 871 -17.93 19.83 4.87
C ALA A 871 -18.22 19.18 3.52
N ARG A 872 -19.49 19.14 3.12
CA ARG A 872 -19.93 18.55 1.86
C ARG A 872 -20.73 19.59 1.08
N ALA A 873 -20.50 19.66 -0.22
CA ALA A 873 -21.28 20.50 -1.12
C ALA A 873 -21.63 19.72 -2.38
N TRP A 874 -22.84 19.94 -2.88
CA TRP A 874 -23.28 19.43 -4.15
C TRP A 874 -23.94 20.56 -4.94
N VAL A 875 -23.37 20.83 -6.10
CA VAL A 875 -23.83 21.84 -7.04
C VAL A 875 -24.11 21.12 -8.34
N ALA A 876 -25.27 21.33 -8.94
CA ALA A 876 -25.55 20.80 -10.26
C ALA A 876 -26.50 21.71 -11.04
N GLU A 877 -26.36 21.65 -12.36
CA GLU A 877 -27.21 22.29 -13.35
C GLU A 877 -27.55 21.25 -14.42
N ASP A 878 -28.78 21.27 -14.90
CA ASP A 878 -29.29 20.38 -15.94
C ASP A 878 -30.20 21.20 -16.86
N ASP A 879 -29.63 21.73 -17.93
CA ASP A 879 -30.38 22.48 -18.95
C ASP A 879 -30.94 21.49 -19.97
N LYS A 880 -32.25 21.53 -20.21
CA LYS A 880 -32.97 20.54 -21.02
C LYS A 880 -33.67 21.26 -22.17
N GLU A 881 -33.61 20.69 -23.38
CA GLU A 881 -34.39 21.22 -24.50
C GLU A 881 -35.77 20.53 -24.57
N GLY A 882 -36.84 21.32 -24.72
CA GLY A 882 -38.21 20.81 -24.70
C GLY A 882 -38.68 20.36 -23.31
N ASP A 883 -39.82 19.67 -23.25
CA ASP A 883 -40.42 19.18 -21.99
C ASP A 883 -39.83 17.82 -21.54
N ILE A 884 -38.54 17.60 -21.77
CA ILE A 884 -37.84 16.35 -21.42
C ILE A 884 -37.69 16.25 -19.90
N ARG A 885 -38.07 15.09 -19.35
CA ARG A 885 -37.98 14.71 -17.93
C ARG A 885 -36.92 13.63 -17.80
N ARG A 886 -35.71 13.94 -17.33
CA ARG A 886 -34.66 12.92 -17.30
C ARG A 886 -34.88 12.00 -16.09
N PRO A 887 -34.66 10.67 -16.23
CA PRO A 887 -34.59 9.76 -15.09
C PRO A 887 -33.59 10.17 -13.99
N GLU A 888 -32.61 11.00 -14.37
CA GLU A 888 -31.54 11.53 -13.53
C GLU A 888 -31.77 13.00 -13.16
N ASP A 889 -33.00 13.50 -13.29
CA ASP A 889 -33.35 14.85 -12.84
C ASP A 889 -32.83 15.09 -11.43
N LEU A 890 -32.25 16.28 -11.24
CA LEU A 890 -31.62 16.63 -9.99
C LEU A 890 -32.65 16.52 -8.87
N ASN A 891 -32.26 15.85 -7.80
CA ASN A 891 -33.13 15.58 -6.68
C ASN A 891 -32.37 15.73 -5.36
N LEU A 892 -33.12 16.06 -4.30
CA LEU A 892 -32.57 16.27 -2.97
C LEU A 892 -33.49 15.65 -1.92
N GLY A 893 -32.92 14.97 -0.93
CA GLY A 893 -33.62 14.16 0.07
C GLY A 893 -33.18 12.69 0.05
N GLY A 894 -33.55 11.91 1.06
CA GLY A 894 -33.15 10.51 1.22
C GLY A 894 -31.92 10.34 2.13
N THR A 895 -31.00 9.43 1.80
CA THR A 895 -29.90 9.04 2.72
C THR A 895 -28.56 9.77 2.50
N ASP A 896 -28.47 10.66 1.51
CA ASP A 896 -27.23 11.37 1.13
C ASP A 896 -27.19 12.84 1.59
N PHE A 897 -28.25 13.61 1.30
CA PHE A 897 -28.47 15.00 1.72
C PHE A 897 -29.96 15.21 2.06
N LEU A 898 -30.24 16.15 2.96
CA LEU A 898 -31.54 16.40 3.56
C LEU A 898 -32.17 15.11 4.13
N ARG A 899 -31.40 14.44 5.01
CA ARG A 899 -31.74 13.16 5.65
C ARG A 899 -33.01 13.18 6.51
N GLY A 900 -33.50 14.35 6.89
CA GLY A 900 -34.81 14.60 7.51
C GLY A 900 -35.99 14.20 6.64
N TYR A 901 -35.76 13.99 5.35
CA TYR A 901 -36.80 13.66 4.38
C TYR A 901 -36.59 12.23 3.85
N PRO A 902 -37.55 11.29 4.04
CA PRO A 902 -37.38 9.86 3.75
C PRO A 902 -37.14 9.50 2.27
N GLY A 903 -37.44 10.43 1.37
CA GLY A 903 -37.19 10.32 -0.06
C GLY A 903 -36.82 11.68 -0.63
N ALA A 904 -36.78 11.77 -1.96
CA ALA A 904 -36.49 13.05 -2.59
C ALA A 904 -37.67 14.02 -2.41
N VAL A 905 -37.40 15.14 -1.75
CA VAL A 905 -38.37 16.18 -1.37
C VAL A 905 -38.43 17.33 -2.38
N ARG A 906 -37.32 17.58 -3.10
CA ARG A 906 -37.21 18.64 -4.12
C ARG A 906 -36.62 18.08 -5.40
N PHE A 907 -37.07 18.62 -6.53
CA PHE A 907 -36.66 18.23 -7.88
C PHE A 907 -36.62 19.45 -8.80
N GLY A 908 -35.80 19.41 -9.85
CA GLY A 908 -35.68 20.50 -10.81
C GLY A 908 -34.40 20.45 -11.63
N ASP A 909 -34.02 21.62 -12.12
CA ASP A 909 -32.95 21.80 -13.13
C ASP A 909 -31.67 22.37 -12.51
N SER A 910 -31.76 23.05 -11.37
CA SER A 910 -30.60 23.56 -10.63
C SER A 910 -30.61 23.03 -9.20
N LEU A 911 -29.53 22.40 -8.75
CA LEU A 911 -29.36 21.89 -7.38
C LEU A 911 -28.23 22.62 -6.67
N ARG A 912 -28.50 23.02 -5.42
CA ARG A 912 -27.49 23.52 -4.49
C ARG A 912 -27.74 22.89 -3.13
N ALA A 913 -26.77 22.12 -2.64
CA ALA A 913 -26.82 21.51 -1.33
C ALA A 913 -25.46 21.65 -0.63
N PHE A 914 -25.54 21.77 0.69
CA PHE A 914 -24.40 21.93 1.57
C PHE A 914 -24.69 21.21 2.89
N ALA A 915 -23.67 20.58 3.45
CA ALA A 915 -23.78 19.89 4.72
C ALA A 915 -22.52 20.06 5.54
N LEU A 916 -22.71 20.25 6.85
CA LEU A 916 -21.65 20.28 7.84
C LEU A 916 -21.90 19.17 8.86
N HIS A 917 -20.91 18.30 8.99
CA HIS A 917 -20.98 17.17 9.87
C HIS A 917 -19.85 17.29 10.90
N LEU A 918 -20.15 17.04 12.17
CA LEU A 918 -19.17 16.94 13.23
C LEU A 918 -19.20 15.52 13.78
N GLY A 919 -18.17 14.76 13.44
CA GLY A 919 -18.06 13.35 13.78
C GLY A 919 -16.97 13.06 14.81
N ARG A 920 -17.21 12.01 15.61
CA ARG A 920 -16.24 11.46 16.55
C ARG A 920 -16.36 9.93 16.58
N PRO A 921 -15.24 9.18 16.49
CA PRO A 921 -15.24 7.76 16.75
C PRO A 921 -15.28 7.54 18.27
N PHE A 922 -16.04 6.54 18.70
CA PHE A 922 -16.10 6.08 20.07
C PHE A 922 -16.15 4.56 20.10
N HIS A 923 -15.52 3.99 21.11
CA HIS A 923 -15.50 2.55 21.31
C HIS A 923 -16.66 2.20 22.23
N ILE A 924 -17.61 1.45 21.70
CA ILE A 924 -18.62 0.77 22.51
C ILE A 924 -18.17 -0.68 22.63
N GLU A 925 -18.25 -1.23 23.82
CA GLU A 925 -18.19 -2.67 24.01
C GLU A 925 -19.59 -3.14 24.40
N ILE A 926 -20.25 -3.93 23.55
CA ILE A 926 -21.52 -4.58 23.88
C ILE A 926 -21.22 -6.03 24.27
N PRO A 927 -21.20 -6.40 25.57
CA PRO A 927 -20.74 -7.72 26.01
C PRO A 927 -21.54 -8.88 25.39
N ALA A 928 -22.84 -8.70 25.17
CA ALA A 928 -23.70 -9.70 24.54
C ALA A 928 -23.37 -9.95 23.05
N LEU A 929 -22.79 -8.97 22.36
CA LEU A 929 -22.42 -9.04 20.95
C LEU A 929 -20.94 -9.39 20.72
N ARG A 930 -20.08 -9.41 21.76
CA ARG A 930 -18.66 -9.80 21.64
C ARG A 930 -18.41 -11.19 21.04
N SER A 931 -19.37 -12.11 21.17
CA SER A 931 -19.30 -13.43 20.52
C SER A 931 -19.59 -13.36 19.01
N TRP A 932 -20.29 -12.32 18.56
CA TRP A 932 -20.76 -12.15 17.18
C TRP A 932 -20.02 -11.06 16.41
N VAL A 933 -19.50 -10.02 17.07
CA VAL A 933 -18.91 -8.82 16.44
C VAL A 933 -17.49 -8.60 17.00
N GLN A 934 -16.48 -8.59 16.11
CA GLN A 934 -15.05 -8.57 16.50
C GLN A 934 -14.47 -7.17 16.69
N GLU A 935 -14.95 -6.17 15.95
CA GLU A 935 -14.57 -4.77 16.13
C GLU A 935 -15.79 -3.89 15.89
N GLU A 936 -16.09 -3.02 16.83
CA GLU A 936 -17.13 -2.02 16.72
C GLU A 936 -16.42 -0.67 16.62
N ILE A 937 -16.10 -0.23 15.40
CA ILE A 937 -15.87 1.20 15.21
C ILE A 937 -17.24 1.82 15.05
N VAL A 938 -17.66 2.49 16.12
CA VAL A 938 -18.87 3.29 16.12
C VAL A 938 -18.46 4.76 15.98
N VAL A 939 -19.08 5.44 15.05
CA VAL A 939 -18.85 6.85 14.75
C VAL A 939 -20.17 7.55 14.96
N ALA A 940 -20.17 8.52 15.86
CA ALA A 940 -21.31 9.39 16.08
C ALA A 940 -21.03 10.67 15.30
N GLU A 941 -22.03 11.11 14.56
CA GLU A 941 -21.96 12.28 13.70
C GLU A 941 -23.19 13.14 13.97
N ALA A 942 -22.99 14.36 14.43
CA ALA A 942 -24.01 15.39 14.37
C ALA A 942 -23.92 16.05 13.00
N PHE A 943 -25.05 16.33 12.37
CA PHE A 943 -25.05 16.98 11.06
C PHE A 943 -26.08 18.09 10.99
N TRP A 944 -25.78 19.06 10.14
CA TRP A 944 -26.69 20.08 9.64
C TRP A 944 -26.59 20.11 8.13
N GLU A 945 -27.73 20.01 7.46
CA GLU A 945 -27.79 19.98 6.00
C GLU A 945 -28.75 21.05 5.52
N ARG A 946 -28.39 21.67 4.41
CA ARG A 946 -29.18 22.70 3.74
C ARG A 946 -29.13 22.47 2.26
N GLY A 947 -30.27 22.55 1.59
CA GLY A 947 -30.25 22.53 0.14
C GLY A 947 -31.60 22.77 -0.49
N ASP A 948 -31.56 22.98 -1.79
CA ASP A 948 -32.75 23.10 -2.61
C ASP A 948 -32.48 22.61 -4.03
N VAL A 949 -33.56 22.21 -4.69
CA VAL A 949 -33.59 21.97 -6.12
C VAL A 949 -34.67 22.84 -6.73
N ARG A 950 -34.28 23.59 -7.74
CA ARG A 950 -35.08 24.66 -8.32
C ARG A 950 -35.40 24.33 -9.76
N ALA A 951 -36.70 24.39 -10.09
CA ALA A 951 -37.16 24.40 -11.47
C ALA A 951 -36.96 25.79 -12.09
N THR A 952 -36.79 25.83 -13.41
CA THR A 952 -36.62 27.08 -14.18
C THR A 952 -37.67 28.13 -13.81
N GLY A 953 -37.24 29.37 -13.52
CA GLY A 953 -38.13 30.50 -13.17
C GLY A 953 -38.43 30.67 -11.68
N ARG A 954 -38.12 29.69 -10.81
CA ARG A 954 -38.22 29.83 -9.34
C ARG A 954 -36.93 30.43 -8.76
N ARG A 955 -37.00 31.07 -7.59
CA ARG A 955 -35.80 31.37 -6.76
C ARG A 955 -35.48 30.16 -5.86
N PHE A 956 -34.21 30.00 -5.47
CA PHE A 956 -33.87 28.95 -4.50
C PHE A 956 -34.58 29.23 -3.17
N ASP A 957 -35.23 28.20 -2.63
CA ASP A 957 -35.91 28.17 -1.34
C ASP A 957 -35.34 27.00 -0.53
N PHE A 958 -34.34 27.31 0.28
CA PHE A 958 -33.53 26.32 0.97
C PHE A 958 -34.31 25.62 2.07
N LEU A 959 -34.37 24.30 1.98
CA LEU A 959 -34.75 23.44 3.08
C LEU A 959 -33.53 23.18 3.95
N GLU A 960 -33.78 22.98 5.24
CA GLU A 960 -32.76 22.68 6.22
C GLU A 960 -33.20 21.51 7.09
N ASP A 961 -32.24 20.71 7.51
CA ASP A 961 -32.42 19.75 8.58
C ASP A 961 -31.19 19.67 9.48
N ARG A 962 -31.37 18.95 10.57
CA ARG A 962 -30.30 18.61 11.50
C ARG A 962 -30.58 17.24 12.09
N GLY A 963 -29.53 16.55 12.50
CA GLY A 963 -29.70 15.22 13.03
C GLY A 963 -28.45 14.63 13.66
N PHE A 964 -28.62 13.39 14.09
CA PHE A 964 -27.54 12.55 14.58
C PHE A 964 -27.52 11.25 13.79
N GLU A 965 -26.34 10.80 13.40
CA GLU A 965 -26.11 9.51 12.76
C GLU A 965 -25.05 8.76 13.55
N VAL A 966 -25.30 7.47 13.74
CA VAL A 966 -24.35 6.49 14.24
C VAL A 966 -24.01 5.55 13.11
N ARG A 967 -22.74 5.50 12.73
CA ARG A 967 -22.20 4.52 11.78
C ARG A 967 -21.38 3.51 12.54
N ALA A 968 -21.69 2.24 12.41
CA ALA A 968 -20.88 1.16 12.93
C ALA A 968 -20.31 0.34 11.77
N ARG A 969 -19.07 -0.10 11.87
CA ARG A 969 -18.57 -1.20 11.06
C ARG A 969 -18.14 -2.31 11.99
N GLY A 970 -18.65 -3.51 11.73
CA GLY A 970 -18.26 -4.69 12.49
C GLY A 970 -18.25 -5.96 11.65
N LEU A 971 -17.60 -6.97 12.19
CA LEU A 971 -17.50 -8.29 11.57
C LEU A 971 -18.58 -9.19 12.16
N LEU A 972 -19.70 -9.38 11.47
CA LEU A 972 -20.72 -10.36 11.86
C LEU A 972 -20.13 -11.77 11.86
N LEU A 973 -20.45 -12.56 12.89
CA LEU A 973 -19.83 -13.86 13.16
C LEU A 973 -18.30 -13.78 13.26
N ARG A 974 -17.76 -12.62 13.64
CA ARG A 974 -16.32 -12.28 13.61
C ARG A 974 -15.67 -12.37 12.22
N ARG A 975 -16.44 -12.40 11.13
CA ARG A 975 -15.87 -12.71 9.79
C ARG A 975 -16.49 -11.98 8.60
N ILE A 976 -17.75 -11.55 8.67
CA ILE A 976 -18.46 -10.89 7.57
C ILE A 976 -18.50 -9.39 7.85
N PRO A 977 -17.78 -8.54 7.09
CA PRO A 977 -17.83 -7.11 7.31
C PRO A 977 -19.23 -6.58 6.96
N ALA A 978 -19.84 -5.90 7.93
CA ALA A 978 -21.11 -5.22 7.79
C ALA A 978 -20.94 -3.78 8.28
N ALA A 979 -21.41 -2.83 7.47
CA ALA A 979 -21.55 -1.45 7.88
C ALA A 979 -23.02 -1.21 8.25
N ILE A 980 -23.26 -0.66 9.42
CA ILE A 980 -24.59 -0.32 9.91
C ILE A 980 -24.63 1.19 10.04
N ARG A 981 -25.68 1.83 9.55
CA ARG A 981 -25.97 3.25 9.75
C ARG A 981 -27.32 3.35 10.40
N VAL A 982 -27.41 4.09 11.51
CA VAL A 982 -28.66 4.39 12.19
C VAL A 982 -28.67 5.88 12.44
N GLY A 983 -29.72 6.57 12.08
CA GLY A 983 -29.79 8.01 12.28
C GLY A 983 -31.19 8.52 12.49
N VAL A 984 -31.24 9.71 13.06
CA VAL A 984 -32.45 10.49 13.30
C VAL A 984 -32.22 11.89 12.78
N ALA A 985 -33.20 12.42 12.06
CA ALA A 985 -33.13 13.74 11.46
C ALA A 985 -34.44 14.51 11.67
N TRP A 986 -34.31 15.81 11.89
CA TRP A 986 -35.42 16.74 12.11
C TRP A 986 -35.40 17.83 11.04
N PRO A 987 -36.44 17.90 10.19
CA PRO A 987 -36.63 19.01 9.27
C PRO A 987 -36.88 20.32 10.03
N SER A 988 -36.17 21.40 9.66
CA SER A 988 -36.35 22.72 10.30
C SER A 988 -37.71 23.38 9.96
N GLY A 989 -38.37 22.93 8.89
CA GLY A 989 -39.65 23.47 8.40
C GLY A 989 -40.93 22.88 9.03
N GLY A 990 -40.84 22.15 10.15
CA GLY A 990 -42.01 21.60 10.86
C GLY A 990 -42.52 20.23 10.37
N GLY A 991 -41.65 19.42 9.76
CA GLY A 991 -41.96 18.04 9.34
C GLY A 991 -41.77 16.99 10.45
N PRO A 992 -42.34 15.77 10.29
CA PRO A 992 -42.13 14.69 11.23
C PRO A 992 -40.65 14.27 11.29
N ARG A 993 -40.21 13.84 12.47
CA ARG A 993 -38.90 13.23 12.67
C ARG A 993 -38.74 12.02 11.73
N HIS A 994 -37.61 11.93 11.05
CA HIS A 994 -37.27 10.79 10.22
C HIS A 994 -36.20 9.93 10.90
N ASP A 995 -36.59 8.71 11.29
CA ASP A 995 -35.67 7.70 11.79
C ASP A 995 -35.34 6.74 10.64
N TYR A 996 -34.05 6.52 10.40
CA TYR A 996 -33.58 5.62 9.35
C TYR A 996 -32.52 4.67 9.86
N TRP A 997 -32.49 3.49 9.26
CA TRP A 997 -31.42 2.53 9.45
C TRP A 997 -31.09 1.86 8.11
N MET A 998 -29.82 1.52 7.95
CA MET A 998 -29.30 0.87 6.76
C MET A 998 -28.23 -0.13 7.21
N VAL A 999 -28.34 -1.36 6.72
CA VAL A 999 -27.27 -2.34 6.83
C VAL A 999 -26.69 -2.54 5.46
N ASP A 1000 -25.46 -2.10 5.30
CA ASP A 1000 -24.71 -2.22 4.08
C ASP A 1000 -23.70 -3.37 4.19
N PHE A 1001 -23.99 -4.41 3.42
CA PHE A 1001 -23.07 -5.51 3.20
C PHE A 1001 -22.15 -5.25 2.02
N SER A 1002 -22.22 -4.12 1.31
CA SER A 1002 -21.44 -3.84 0.09
C SER A 1002 -19.92 -3.83 0.31
N SER A 1003 -19.44 -3.79 1.55
CA SER A 1003 -18.04 -4.09 1.86
C SER A 1003 -17.66 -5.53 1.54
N LEU A 1004 -18.64 -6.44 1.45
CA LEU A 1004 -18.52 -7.67 0.67
C LEU A 1004 -18.05 -7.28 -0.73
N THR A 1005 -18.83 -6.57 -1.56
CA THR A 1005 -18.49 -6.28 -2.98
C THR A 1005 -17.18 -5.53 -3.20
N GLY A 1006 -16.77 -4.64 -2.30
CA GLY A 1006 -15.45 -3.98 -2.33
C GLY A 1006 -14.29 -4.83 -1.81
N SER A 1007 -14.56 -5.95 -1.13
CA SER A 1007 -13.59 -7.02 -0.84
C SER A 1007 -13.77 -8.25 -1.76
N TRP A 1008 -14.71 -8.18 -2.72
CA TRP A 1008 -14.85 -9.08 -3.86
C TRP A 1008 -14.24 -8.47 -5.15
N GLN A 1009 -13.83 -7.21 -5.14
CA GLN A 1009 -12.94 -6.57 -6.13
C GLN A 1009 -11.55 -6.44 -5.51
#